data_AF-A0A3N0ZPK0-F1
#
_entry.id   AF-A0A3N0ZPK0-F1
#
_cell.length_a   1.000
_cell.length_b   1.000
_cell.length_c   1.000
_cell.angle_alpha   90.00
_cell.angle_beta   90.00
_cell.angle_gamma   90.00
#
_symmetry.space_group_name_H-M   'P 1'
#
loop_
_entity.id
_entity.type
_entity.pdbx_description
1 polymer ?
#
loop_
_entity_poly.entity_id
_entity_poly.type
_entity_poly.pdbx_seq_one_letter_code
_entity_poly.pdbx_strand_id
1 'polypeptide(L)'
;MKAISELVDLNDDIKSLLSRISSTAEVHRLLEVVESKSEIYLRQLYGSSKSLLLYLIRNIQPKRKIVVLVPDEETLSKYNLDLQVFFGLDNVFSFTTFFSSKFRQIPNEKLELNIYEKVFQYFSNEGSILIITPEVLGLTLPKPNTFQEERARFSVGEVYPYQDFISSFLLKGFERKDFVEEQGDIAVRGAIVDIFPLGMDNPLRIEFFGDEIESIRQFDIETQRSLKKLESVEIITTLFQQKFETTDIRGYINSEDLLIVDNPEFIRNAYPEISLPSVKQVIWLNSVFSNAIEIKTEPLKSNFASIRNFVKEFLDYFNQGYKIYFTADGELLLNRLREIILNAIEVEYEGKNDGEEINYTPEQIIESCLWLDRPLSEGFVFPTTGIALFVEHQIFGRERLRVPQHTKGKGLTLRELKELNIGDYVVHVDKGIAKFDGLERVKFGDNFQDCVRLIFADNDILYLNLNYLFKLQKFRAEEGVVPQLSKLGTNEWERKKQRIKEKLKKDAKELIRLYAERKIRKGFAFPPDTVWQKEFEAAFVFEDTIDQAKATEEVKRDMESETPMDRLICGDVGFGKTEVAIRAAFKAVQSGKQVAVLVPTTILASQHEVTFKERLKNYPVIIESLSRFKSSKETEEILKKLAEGRIDIIIGTHRLLSKDVQFKDLGLLIIDEEHRFGVAAKEKLRQLKVNVDTITMTATPIPRTLKFSLLGVRDMSLMETPPRNRLPIYTEIIYWEDEIIRKAILRELARNGQVFFVVDQISRIDKVYERLVRIVPNSKIGVAHGQMKSSELEKVMSDFILGKYDILLTTKIIESGLDIPRTNTIFIHNAQNFGLAELYQLRGRVGRTNIQAYCYLIIPPLEALTKKALRRLQALEEYTDLGSGLKLALRDLEIRGAGDIFGYEQSGFINEIGFEMYQKILDEAIRELKTTEFKEFFPEAGKERSLEFLENNELQIEVDFDAFIPETYIQTESERFRYYKELYNIRYPQEIANLRNEMRDKFGEIPQELENLFKIVSLRIKALNTGIQKIIYRFKLLTIEFPDDSNTEFYDKILPVITDFSISFDGAKLLQKKNRLCLQSKVDSFDKAVEIVWRLGKTIQSEVE
;
A
#
# COMPACT_ATOMS: atom_id res chain seq x y z
N MET A 1 11.57 45.96 1.72
CA MET A 1 10.08 46.01 1.79
C MET A 1 9.39 45.78 0.44
N LYS A 2 9.79 46.41 -0.68
CA LYS A 2 9.11 46.20 -1.99
C LYS A 2 9.35 44.84 -2.68
N ALA A 3 10.34 44.05 -2.26
CA ALA A 3 10.68 42.77 -2.91
C ALA A 3 9.98 41.52 -2.30
N ILE A 4 9.19 41.68 -1.23
CA ILE A 4 8.55 40.55 -0.51
C ILE A 4 7.16 40.22 -1.10
N SER A 5 6.60 41.06 -1.96
CA SER A 5 5.21 40.94 -2.43
C SER A 5 4.99 40.07 -3.67
N GLU A 6 6.04 39.64 -4.38
CA GLU A 6 5.88 39.05 -5.73
C GLU A 6 6.24 37.56 -5.87
N LEU A 7 6.56 36.83 -4.79
CA LEU A 7 6.91 35.40 -4.91
C LEU A 7 6.22 34.52 -3.85
N VAL A 8 5.40 33.60 -4.38
CA VAL A 8 4.65 32.49 -3.73
C VAL A 8 3.42 32.92 -2.90
N ASP A 9 2.29 32.20 -3.08
CA ASP A 9 1.06 32.25 -2.28
C ASP A 9 1.32 31.81 -0.83
N LEU A 10 2.13 32.58 -0.11
CA LEU A 10 2.33 32.44 1.32
C LEU A 10 1.22 33.19 2.04
N ASN A 11 0.57 32.49 2.98
CA ASN A 11 -0.47 33.03 3.86
C ASN A 11 0.03 34.32 4.56
N ASP A 12 -0.85 35.30 4.76
CA ASP A 12 -0.50 36.62 5.29
C ASP A 12 0.17 36.54 6.68
N ASP A 13 -0.10 35.49 7.43
CA ASP A 13 0.51 35.21 8.74
C ASP A 13 1.99 34.80 8.65
N ILE A 14 2.40 34.08 7.60
CA ILE A 14 3.83 33.76 7.37
C ILE A 14 4.58 35.02 6.93
N LYS A 15 3.95 35.86 6.10
CA LYS A 15 4.51 37.17 5.73
C LYS A 15 4.70 38.06 6.97
N SER A 16 3.75 38.04 7.90
CA SER A 16 3.85 38.74 9.19
C SER A 16 5.04 38.23 10.02
N LEU A 17 5.23 36.91 10.16
CA LEU A 17 6.38 36.32 10.84
C LEU A 17 7.71 36.78 10.21
N LEU A 18 7.82 36.65 8.89
CA LEU A 18 9.02 37.01 8.13
C LEU A 18 9.35 38.51 8.21
N SER A 19 8.33 39.36 8.16
CA SER A 19 8.50 40.82 8.29
C SER A 19 9.14 41.19 9.62
N ARG A 20 8.70 40.57 10.72
CA ARG A 20 9.25 40.79 12.06
C ARG A 20 10.69 40.33 12.17
N ILE A 21 10.99 39.12 11.70
CA ILE A 21 12.35 38.57 11.70
C ILE A 21 13.29 39.45 10.88
N SER A 22 12.86 39.89 9.69
CA SER A 22 13.66 40.74 8.79
C SER A 22 13.99 42.11 9.37
N SER A 23 13.18 42.61 10.30
CA SER A 23 13.36 43.94 10.92
C SER A 23 14.43 43.99 12.02
N THR A 24 15.02 42.84 12.37
CA THR A 24 16.06 42.76 13.40
C THR A 24 17.40 43.28 12.93
N ALA A 25 18.17 43.87 13.85
CA ALA A 25 19.50 44.39 13.55
C ALA A 25 20.47 43.27 13.13
N GLU A 26 20.35 42.09 13.72
CA GLU A 26 21.18 40.92 13.40
C GLU A 26 20.91 40.39 11.99
N VAL A 27 19.63 40.30 11.60
CA VAL A 27 19.24 39.85 10.25
C VAL A 27 19.53 40.94 9.21
N HIS A 28 19.29 42.22 9.49
CA HIS A 28 19.69 43.30 8.60
C HIS A 28 21.21 43.27 8.32
N ARG A 29 22.02 43.11 9.37
CA ARG A 29 23.47 42.96 9.24
C ARG A 29 23.85 41.72 8.43
N LEU A 30 23.14 40.60 8.59
CA LEU A 30 23.34 39.42 7.76
C LEU A 30 23.08 39.72 6.29
N LEU A 31 21.94 40.34 5.97
CA LEU A 31 21.54 40.64 4.60
C LEU A 31 22.52 41.61 3.91
N GLU A 32 23.07 42.59 4.62
CA GLU A 32 24.14 43.48 4.11
C GLU A 32 25.47 42.73 3.86
N VAL A 33 25.83 41.82 4.77
CA VAL A 33 27.08 41.06 4.69
C VAL A 33 27.03 40.01 3.57
N VAL A 34 25.85 39.45 3.28
CA VAL A 34 25.63 38.51 2.18
C VAL A 34 25.89 39.13 0.81
N GLU A 35 25.75 40.44 0.65
CA GLU A 35 26.10 41.11 -0.61
C GLU A 35 27.60 41.37 -0.79
N SER A 36 28.39 41.35 0.30
CA SER A 36 29.76 41.90 0.30
C SER A 36 30.88 40.93 0.72
N LYS A 37 30.59 39.88 1.50
CA LYS A 37 31.62 38.94 2.02
C LYS A 37 31.56 37.57 1.38
N SER A 38 32.73 36.96 1.16
CA SER A 38 32.87 35.57 0.68
C SER A 38 32.61 34.53 1.77
N GLU A 39 33.00 34.79 3.03
CA GLU A 39 32.75 33.84 4.12
C GLU A 39 31.95 34.49 5.24
N ILE A 40 30.87 33.81 5.65
CA ILE A 40 29.94 34.27 6.66
C ILE A 40 29.77 33.16 7.69
N TYR A 41 29.98 33.48 8.95
CA TYR A 41 29.86 32.54 10.06
C TYR A 41 28.67 32.94 10.92
N LEU A 42 27.74 32.02 11.16
CA LEU A 42 26.56 32.23 11.99
C LEU A 42 26.57 31.29 13.20
N ARG A 43 25.95 31.71 14.30
CA ARG A 43 25.79 30.91 15.52
C ARG A 43 24.44 31.13 16.19
N GLN A 44 24.06 30.16 17.03
CA GLN A 44 22.85 30.14 17.85
C GLN A 44 21.56 30.03 17.04
N LEU A 45 21.61 29.31 15.92
CA LEU A 45 20.45 29.03 15.07
C LEU A 45 19.85 27.67 15.40
N TYR A 46 18.59 27.65 15.82
CA TYR A 46 17.88 26.44 16.24
C TYR A 46 16.55 26.26 15.49
N GLY A 47 16.19 25.01 15.24
CA GLY A 47 14.96 24.63 14.55
C GLY A 47 14.78 25.27 13.17
N SER A 48 13.53 25.52 12.80
CA SER A 48 13.15 26.07 11.49
C SER A 48 13.60 27.51 11.26
N SER A 49 14.20 28.18 12.25
CA SER A 49 14.84 29.49 12.07
C SER A 49 15.93 29.44 10.99
N LYS A 50 16.64 28.31 10.85
CA LYS A 50 17.65 28.12 9.80
C LYS A 50 17.02 28.27 8.42
N SER A 51 15.96 27.51 8.16
CA SER A 51 15.23 27.50 6.89
C SER A 51 14.58 28.85 6.57
N LEU A 52 14.06 29.55 7.59
CA LEU A 52 13.52 30.91 7.46
C LEU A 52 14.58 31.93 7.02
N LEU A 53 15.81 31.82 7.53
CA LEU A 53 16.91 32.69 7.09
C LEU A 53 17.32 32.40 5.65
N LEU A 54 17.31 31.12 5.24
CA LEU A 54 17.57 30.75 3.85
C LEU A 54 16.52 31.36 2.92
N TYR A 55 15.26 31.37 3.36
CA TYR A 55 14.18 32.08 2.66
C TYR A 55 14.45 33.57 2.49
N LEU A 56 14.86 34.26 3.55
CA LEU A 56 15.19 35.69 3.48
C LEU A 56 16.38 35.98 2.54
N ILE A 57 17.43 35.16 2.59
CA ILE A 57 18.61 35.29 1.71
C ILE A 57 18.21 35.07 0.24
N ARG A 58 17.42 34.02 -0.03
CA ARG A 58 16.95 33.68 -1.37
C ARG A 58 16.12 34.81 -1.99
N ASN A 59 15.30 35.49 -1.19
CA ASN A 59 14.48 36.61 -1.67
C ASN A 59 15.29 37.82 -2.14
N ILE A 60 16.50 38.04 -1.62
CA ILE A 60 17.39 39.10 -2.11
C ILE A 60 18.02 38.70 -3.44
N GLN A 61 18.35 37.42 -3.61
CA GLN A 61 19.03 36.89 -4.78
C GLN A 61 18.19 35.78 -5.47
N PRO A 62 17.01 36.11 -6.03
CA PRO A 62 16.01 35.13 -6.49
C PRO A 62 16.42 34.32 -7.72
N LYS A 63 17.57 34.60 -8.34
CA LYS A 63 18.13 33.77 -9.42
C LYS A 63 19.30 32.89 -9.01
N ARG A 64 19.88 33.14 -7.83
CA ARG A 64 21.08 32.45 -7.36
C ARG A 64 20.73 31.08 -6.76
N LYS A 65 21.42 30.02 -7.20
CA LYS A 65 21.23 28.68 -6.67
C LYS A 65 21.86 28.55 -5.29
N ILE A 66 21.24 27.73 -4.46
CA ILE A 66 21.68 27.51 -3.08
C ILE A 66 21.94 26.01 -2.90
N VAL A 67 23.11 25.67 -2.37
CA VAL A 67 23.48 24.30 -2.00
C VAL A 67 23.60 24.22 -0.49
N VAL A 68 22.83 23.35 0.17
CA VAL A 68 22.83 23.13 1.61
C VAL A 68 23.47 21.77 1.89
N LEU A 69 24.65 21.79 2.49
CA LEU A 69 25.34 20.61 2.98
C LEU A 69 24.98 20.38 4.45
N VAL A 70 24.31 19.26 4.72
CA VAL A 70 23.81 18.89 6.05
C VAL A 70 24.56 17.67 6.60
N PRO A 71 24.66 17.50 7.92
CA PRO A 71 25.45 16.43 8.54
C PRO A 71 24.90 15.02 8.30
N ASP A 72 23.58 14.86 8.27
CA ASP A 72 22.87 13.58 8.25
C ASP A 72 21.51 13.66 7.55
N GLU A 73 20.91 12.49 7.30
CA GLU A 73 19.61 12.34 6.61
C GLU A 73 18.42 12.88 7.40
N GLU A 74 18.49 12.88 8.73
CA GLU A 74 17.43 13.42 9.58
C GLU A 74 17.35 14.94 9.39
N THR A 75 18.50 15.59 9.44
CA THR A 75 18.66 17.03 9.19
C THR A 75 18.28 17.37 7.75
N LEU A 76 18.66 16.55 6.77
CA LEU A 76 18.23 16.69 5.37
C LEU A 76 16.70 16.70 5.26
N SER A 77 16.03 15.76 5.94
CA SER A 77 14.57 15.64 5.91
C SER A 77 13.88 16.87 6.53
N LYS A 78 14.44 17.41 7.63
CA LYS A 78 13.95 18.65 8.27
C LYS A 78 14.06 19.87 7.35
N TYR A 79 15.24 20.06 6.73
CA TYR A 79 15.44 21.13 5.75
C TYR A 79 14.53 20.96 4.53
N ASN A 80 14.39 19.74 4.02
CA ASN A 80 13.54 19.47 2.86
C ASN A 80 12.08 19.84 3.16
N LEU A 81 11.56 19.47 4.34
CA LEU A 81 10.20 19.84 4.75
C LEU A 81 10.01 21.36 4.78
N ASP A 82 10.87 22.07 5.52
CA ASP A 82 10.73 23.52 5.70
C ASP A 82 10.89 24.28 4.38
N LEU A 83 11.92 23.93 3.60
CA LEU A 83 12.21 24.63 2.35
C LEU A 83 11.14 24.34 1.30
N GLN A 84 10.57 23.12 1.24
CA GLN A 84 9.42 22.85 0.37
C GLN A 84 8.18 23.65 0.77
N VAL A 85 7.98 23.90 2.07
CA VAL A 85 6.89 24.75 2.56
C VAL A 85 7.08 26.20 2.10
N PHE A 86 8.32 26.71 2.11
CA PHE A 86 8.59 28.09 1.73
C PHE A 86 8.73 28.33 0.21
N PHE A 87 9.27 27.35 -0.53
CA PHE A 87 9.66 27.52 -1.94
C PHE A 87 8.86 26.64 -2.92
N GLY A 88 8.01 25.74 -2.42
CA GLY A 88 7.31 24.75 -3.23
C GLY A 88 8.17 23.52 -3.58
N LEU A 89 7.50 22.47 -4.07
CA LEU A 89 8.12 21.18 -4.39
C LEU A 89 9.09 21.28 -5.58
N ASP A 90 8.78 22.13 -6.56
CA ASP A 90 9.51 22.20 -7.84
C ASP A 90 10.87 22.91 -7.75
N ASN A 91 11.15 23.56 -6.61
CA ASN A 91 12.35 24.39 -6.42
C ASN A 91 13.35 23.77 -5.43
N VAL A 92 12.98 22.71 -4.71
CA VAL A 92 13.78 22.12 -3.65
C VAL A 92 14.11 20.66 -3.98
N PHE A 93 15.38 20.41 -4.24
CA PHE A 93 15.92 19.12 -4.61
C PHE A 93 16.76 18.56 -3.47
N SER A 94 16.57 17.29 -3.13
CA SER A 94 17.39 16.61 -2.12
C SER A 94 17.94 15.30 -2.65
N PHE A 95 19.23 15.07 -2.40
CA PHE A 95 19.89 13.77 -2.64
C PHE A 95 20.27 13.13 -1.33
N THR A 96 19.79 11.90 -1.18
CA THR A 96 20.09 11.05 -0.04
C THR A 96 21.17 10.03 -0.41
N THR A 97 21.87 9.55 0.61
CA THR A 97 22.93 8.52 0.58
C THR A 97 22.49 7.20 -0.10
N PHE A 98 21.18 6.94 -0.18
CA PHE A 98 20.58 5.77 -0.83
C PHE A 98 20.85 5.71 -2.35
N PHE A 99 21.23 6.83 -2.95
CA PHE A 99 21.56 6.93 -4.36
C PHE A 99 23.03 6.57 -4.68
N SER A 100 23.93 6.60 -3.70
CA SER A 100 25.38 6.47 -3.91
C SER A 100 25.99 5.13 -3.55
N SER A 101 25.19 4.06 -3.47
CA SER A 101 25.75 2.75 -3.20
C SER A 101 26.74 2.37 -4.31
N LYS A 102 28.03 2.52 -4.03
CA LYS A 102 29.15 1.80 -4.67
C LYS A 102 29.01 0.26 -4.58
N PHE A 103 27.84 -0.23 -4.17
CA PHE A 103 27.49 -1.60 -3.81
C PHE A 103 26.60 -2.30 -4.84
N ARG A 104 26.32 -1.68 -6.00
CA ARG A 104 25.58 -2.33 -7.09
C ARG A 104 26.48 -3.25 -7.91
N GLN A 105 26.56 -4.53 -7.55
CA GLN A 105 26.89 -5.59 -8.52
C GLN A 105 25.67 -6.01 -9.36
N ILE A 106 24.48 -5.52 -9.02
CA ILE A 106 23.27 -5.63 -9.84
C ILE A 106 22.95 -4.21 -10.35
N PRO A 107 23.15 -3.91 -11.65
CA PRO A 107 22.75 -2.63 -12.23
C PRO A 107 21.24 -2.47 -12.05
N ASN A 108 20.83 -1.45 -11.30
CA ASN A 108 19.44 -1.00 -11.32
C ASN A 108 19.41 0.31 -12.10
N GLU A 109 19.37 0.18 -13.43
CA GLU A 109 19.36 1.30 -14.38
C GLU A 109 18.32 2.37 -13.97
N LYS A 110 17.18 1.93 -13.41
CA LYS A 110 16.06 2.78 -12.96
C LYS A 110 16.41 3.77 -11.85
N LEU A 111 17.26 3.38 -10.89
CA LEU A 111 17.64 4.27 -9.80
C LEU A 111 18.70 5.30 -10.23
N GLU A 112 19.55 4.96 -11.21
CA GLU A 112 20.50 5.90 -11.80
C GLU A 112 19.79 6.98 -12.63
N LEU A 113 18.76 6.58 -13.38
CA LEU A 113 17.91 7.49 -14.14
C LEU A 113 17.20 8.54 -13.25
N ASN A 114 16.66 8.13 -12.11
CA ASN A 114 16.03 9.06 -11.14
C ASN A 114 17.02 10.08 -10.55
N ILE A 115 18.29 9.71 -10.38
CA ILE A 115 19.33 10.64 -9.90
C ILE A 115 19.62 11.66 -10.99
N TYR A 116 19.83 11.20 -12.21
CA TYR A 116 20.11 12.06 -13.36
C TYR A 116 18.96 13.05 -13.59
N GLU A 117 17.71 12.61 -13.49
CA GLU A 117 16.52 13.45 -13.54
C GLU A 117 16.55 14.57 -12.51
N LYS A 118 16.73 14.26 -11.22
CA LYS A 118 16.75 15.28 -10.16
C LYS A 118 17.93 16.24 -10.28
N VAL A 119 19.11 15.74 -10.65
CA VAL A 119 20.31 16.58 -10.86
C VAL A 119 20.05 17.52 -12.02
N PHE A 120 19.40 17.02 -13.07
CA PHE A 120 19.02 17.80 -14.23
C PHE A 120 17.97 18.87 -13.91
N GLN A 121 16.91 18.54 -13.18
CA GLN A 121 15.89 19.50 -12.76
C GLN A 121 16.52 20.63 -11.92
N TYR A 122 17.40 20.27 -10.97
CA TYR A 122 18.21 21.24 -10.24
C TYR A 122 19.08 22.10 -11.17
N PHE A 123 19.74 21.50 -12.15
CA PHE A 123 20.60 22.23 -13.09
C PHE A 123 19.80 23.17 -14.01
N SER A 124 18.59 22.78 -14.38
CA SER A 124 17.75 23.50 -15.34
C SER A 124 16.99 24.67 -14.73
N ASN A 125 16.56 24.55 -13.46
CA ASN A 125 15.77 25.58 -12.81
C ASN A 125 16.67 26.70 -12.26
N GLU A 126 16.41 27.95 -12.65
CA GLU A 126 17.08 29.12 -12.05
C GLU A 126 16.72 29.21 -10.57
N GLY A 127 17.72 29.39 -9.72
CA GLY A 127 17.47 29.57 -8.29
C GLY A 127 16.89 28.36 -7.55
N SER A 128 17.12 27.17 -8.07
CA SER A 128 16.88 25.93 -7.36
C SER A 128 17.71 25.82 -6.07
N ILE A 129 17.19 25.06 -5.10
CA ILE A 129 17.85 24.75 -3.83
C ILE A 129 18.19 23.27 -3.82
N LEU A 130 19.44 22.94 -3.52
CA LEU A 130 19.94 21.59 -3.47
C LEU A 130 20.38 21.23 -2.05
N ILE A 131 19.78 20.21 -1.44
CA ILE A 131 20.11 19.71 -0.11
C ILE A 131 20.83 18.37 -0.24
N ILE A 132 22.05 18.27 0.29
CA ILE A 132 22.90 17.09 0.14
C ILE A 132 23.58 16.71 1.45
N THR A 133 23.85 15.42 1.61
CA THR A 133 24.76 14.90 2.63
C THR A 133 26.18 14.78 2.07
N PRO A 134 27.22 14.67 2.92
CA PRO A 134 28.59 14.67 2.46
C PRO A 134 28.95 13.46 1.58
N GLU A 135 28.28 12.32 1.76
CA GLU A 135 28.54 11.10 0.97
C GLU A 135 28.19 11.25 -0.52
N VAL A 136 27.21 12.11 -0.84
CA VAL A 136 26.75 12.41 -2.21
C VAL A 136 27.83 13.14 -3.03
N LEU A 137 28.79 13.81 -2.37
CA LEU A 137 29.88 14.54 -3.04
C LEU A 137 30.83 13.62 -3.83
N GLY A 138 30.80 12.31 -3.56
CA GLY A 138 31.58 11.29 -4.27
C GLY A 138 30.83 10.53 -5.37
N LEU A 139 29.58 10.93 -5.68
CA LEU A 139 28.79 10.32 -6.74
C LEU A 139 29.37 10.63 -8.12
N THR A 140 29.45 9.61 -8.97
CA THR A 140 29.77 9.77 -10.38
C THR A 140 28.50 10.12 -11.15
N LEU A 141 28.48 11.25 -11.84
CA LEU A 141 27.37 11.78 -12.63
C LEU A 141 27.86 12.11 -14.06
N PRO A 142 27.00 12.22 -15.08
CA PRO A 142 27.43 12.70 -16.39
C PRO A 142 27.83 14.18 -16.33
N LYS A 143 28.58 14.71 -17.29
CA LYS A 143 28.90 16.14 -17.31
C LYS A 143 27.65 16.98 -17.64
N PRO A 144 27.53 18.23 -17.11
CA PRO A 144 26.40 19.11 -17.41
C PRO A 144 26.14 19.34 -18.91
N ASN A 145 27.21 19.48 -19.71
CA ASN A 145 27.10 19.70 -21.17
C ASN A 145 26.45 18.51 -21.91
N THR A 146 26.66 17.29 -21.42
CA THR A 146 26.08 16.08 -22.03
C THR A 146 24.55 16.12 -22.01
N PHE A 147 23.94 16.76 -21.01
CA PHE A 147 22.49 16.94 -20.96
C PHE A 147 21.97 18.04 -21.89
N GLN A 148 22.77 19.07 -22.16
CA GLN A 148 22.37 20.16 -23.06
C GLN A 148 22.37 19.72 -24.53
N GLU A 149 23.34 18.91 -24.93
CA GLU A 149 23.47 18.38 -26.30
C GLU A 149 22.37 17.38 -26.67
N GLU A 150 21.78 16.72 -25.67
CA GLU A 150 20.80 15.65 -25.84
C GLU A 150 19.33 16.09 -25.69
N ARG A 151 19.12 17.39 -25.46
CA ARG A 151 17.80 18.04 -25.44
C ARG A 151 17.27 18.24 -26.85
N ALA A 152 16.06 17.76 -27.09
CA ALA A 152 15.31 18.05 -28.30
C ALA A 152 13.98 18.70 -27.93
N ARG A 153 13.59 19.71 -28.72
CA ARG A 153 12.28 20.35 -28.62
C ARG A 153 11.41 19.89 -29.78
N PHE A 154 10.18 19.48 -29.48
CA PHE A 154 9.17 19.09 -30.45
C PHE A 154 7.93 19.97 -30.27
N SER A 155 7.45 20.57 -31.36
CA SER A 155 6.26 21.42 -31.34
C SER A 155 5.20 20.90 -32.30
N VAL A 156 3.93 21.13 -31.96
CA VAL A 156 2.80 20.82 -32.85
C VAL A 156 2.90 21.67 -34.12
N GLY A 157 2.72 21.04 -35.28
CA GLY A 157 2.86 21.65 -36.61
C GLY A 157 4.29 21.65 -37.18
N GLU A 158 5.28 21.13 -36.45
CA GLU A 158 6.63 20.93 -36.99
C GLU A 158 6.72 19.66 -37.84
N VAL A 159 7.50 19.75 -38.92
CA VAL A 159 7.77 18.61 -39.81
C VAL A 159 9.02 17.88 -39.33
N TYR A 160 8.82 16.66 -38.84
CA TYR A 160 9.85 15.72 -38.44
C TYR A 160 9.64 14.39 -39.17
N PRO A 161 10.61 13.92 -39.97
CA PRO A 161 10.49 12.64 -40.66
C PRO A 161 10.18 11.51 -39.67
N TYR A 162 9.03 10.86 -39.85
CA TYR A 162 8.48 9.94 -38.86
C TYR A 162 9.43 8.77 -38.54
N GLN A 163 10.12 8.24 -39.57
CA GLN A 163 11.07 7.14 -39.43
C GLN A 163 12.36 7.57 -38.70
N ASP A 164 12.84 8.79 -38.97
CA ASP A 164 14.07 9.30 -38.34
C ASP A 164 13.82 9.60 -36.85
N PHE A 165 12.62 10.10 -36.52
CA PHE A 165 12.17 10.28 -35.15
C PHE A 165 12.31 8.99 -34.35
N ILE A 166 11.65 7.91 -34.78
CA ILE A 166 11.68 6.62 -34.08
C ILE A 166 13.11 6.06 -34.00
N SER A 167 13.85 6.11 -35.11
CA SER A 167 15.20 5.57 -35.19
C SER A 167 16.17 6.28 -34.23
N SER A 168 16.02 7.60 -34.07
CA SER A 168 16.82 8.42 -33.15
C SER A 168 16.68 7.94 -31.70
N PHE A 169 15.45 7.75 -31.20
CA PHE A 169 15.22 7.29 -29.83
C PHE A 169 15.77 5.87 -29.60
N LEU A 170 15.56 4.95 -30.55
CA LEU A 170 16.07 3.58 -30.44
C LEU A 170 17.61 3.54 -30.41
N LEU A 171 18.29 4.35 -31.23
CA LEU A 171 19.76 4.45 -31.23
C LEU A 171 20.31 5.04 -29.93
N LYS A 172 19.53 5.89 -29.27
CA LYS A 172 19.90 6.56 -28.01
C LYS A 172 19.47 5.78 -26.75
N GLY A 173 19.06 4.52 -26.93
CA GLY A 173 18.86 3.55 -25.85
C GLY A 173 17.41 3.27 -25.51
N PHE A 174 16.42 3.96 -26.11
CA PHE A 174 15.02 3.66 -25.84
C PHE A 174 14.66 2.26 -26.32
N GLU A 175 13.93 1.53 -25.48
CA GLU A 175 13.50 0.18 -25.82
C GLU A 175 12.13 0.19 -26.48
N ARG A 176 12.04 -0.43 -27.66
CA ARG A 176 10.75 -0.61 -28.32
C ARG A 176 9.91 -1.62 -27.55
N LYS A 177 8.73 -1.18 -27.10
CA LYS A 177 7.73 -2.00 -26.42
C LYS A 177 6.38 -1.92 -27.11
N ASP A 178 5.48 -2.82 -26.73
CA ASP A 178 4.07 -2.75 -27.12
C ASP A 178 3.34 -1.62 -26.37
N PHE A 179 3.76 -1.33 -25.14
CA PHE A 179 3.23 -0.28 -24.27
C PHE A 179 4.38 0.42 -23.56
N VAL A 180 4.19 1.71 -23.37
CA VAL A 180 5.06 2.51 -22.52
C VAL A 180 4.64 2.31 -21.07
N GLU A 181 5.49 1.65 -20.29
CA GLU A 181 5.27 1.36 -18.87
C GLU A 181 6.26 2.15 -18.00
N GLU A 182 7.47 2.37 -18.50
CA GLU A 182 8.58 2.95 -17.74
C GLU A 182 9.35 3.98 -18.56
N GLN A 183 10.06 4.90 -17.89
CA GLN A 183 10.94 5.86 -18.55
C GLN A 183 11.98 5.10 -19.40
N GLY A 184 12.15 5.53 -20.65
CA GLY A 184 12.97 4.86 -21.65
C GLY A 184 12.22 3.92 -22.60
N ASP A 185 10.92 3.68 -22.37
CA ASP A 185 10.10 2.95 -23.33
C ASP A 185 9.66 3.84 -24.50
N ILE A 186 9.57 3.21 -25.68
CA ILE A 186 8.89 3.76 -26.86
C ILE A 186 7.92 2.72 -27.43
N ALA A 187 6.68 3.10 -27.68
CA ALA A 187 5.68 2.28 -28.35
C ALA A 187 5.17 2.97 -29.62
N VAL A 188 5.09 2.22 -30.72
CA VAL A 188 4.77 2.75 -32.05
C VAL A 188 3.49 2.08 -32.55
N ARG A 189 2.44 2.87 -32.82
CA ARG A 189 1.09 2.42 -33.15
C ARG A 189 0.52 3.22 -34.31
N GLY A 190 0.90 2.83 -35.54
CA GLY A 190 0.48 3.57 -36.73
C GLY A 190 0.96 5.02 -36.67
N ALA A 191 0.04 5.99 -36.73
CA ALA A 191 0.34 7.42 -36.62
C ALA A 191 0.77 7.88 -35.21
N ILE A 192 0.55 7.06 -34.18
CA ILE A 192 0.79 7.43 -32.79
C ILE A 192 2.13 6.84 -32.31
N VAL A 193 2.93 7.67 -31.67
CA VAL A 193 4.17 7.29 -31.01
C VAL A 193 4.08 7.69 -29.54
N ASP A 194 4.01 6.70 -28.66
CA ASP A 194 4.09 6.90 -27.22
C ASP A 194 5.56 6.77 -26.79
N ILE A 195 6.05 7.74 -26.03
CA ILE A 195 7.41 7.73 -25.47
C ILE A 195 7.36 8.11 -23.99
N PHE A 196 8.27 7.57 -23.19
CA PHE A 196 8.48 8.05 -21.82
C PHE A 196 9.88 8.61 -21.65
N PRO A 197 10.06 9.92 -21.85
CA PRO A 197 11.36 10.55 -21.70
C PRO A 197 11.79 10.63 -20.23
N LEU A 198 13.11 10.70 -20.01
CA LEU A 198 13.68 10.99 -18.69
C LEU A 198 13.29 12.39 -18.22
N GLY A 199 13.02 12.55 -16.93
CA GLY A 199 12.76 13.87 -16.36
C GLY A 199 11.29 14.31 -16.38
N MET A 200 10.39 13.47 -16.88
CA MET A 200 8.96 13.77 -16.96
C MET A 200 8.15 12.94 -15.97
N ASP A 201 7.14 13.55 -15.37
CA ASP A 201 6.20 12.87 -14.47
C ASP A 201 5.28 11.90 -15.22
N ASN A 202 4.96 12.20 -16.49
CA ASN A 202 4.05 11.42 -17.32
C ASN A 202 4.62 11.21 -18.73
N PRO A 203 4.40 10.04 -19.35
CA PRO A 203 4.78 9.79 -20.73
C PRO A 203 4.00 10.66 -21.73
N LEU A 204 4.53 10.75 -22.95
CA LEU A 204 4.00 11.55 -24.04
C LEU A 204 3.46 10.67 -25.15
N ARG A 205 2.28 11.02 -25.63
CA ARG A 205 1.64 10.51 -26.84
C ARG A 205 1.78 11.57 -27.92
N ILE A 206 2.51 11.24 -28.98
CA ILE A 206 2.77 12.11 -30.13
C ILE A 206 2.04 11.51 -31.33
N GLU A 207 1.13 12.27 -31.91
CA GLU A 207 0.35 11.87 -33.07
C GLU A 207 0.88 12.56 -34.32
N PHE A 208 1.16 11.77 -35.36
CA PHE A 208 1.72 12.24 -36.63
C PHE A 208 0.69 12.17 -37.75
N PHE A 209 0.69 13.18 -38.62
CA PHE A 209 0.03 13.15 -39.92
C PHE A 209 1.10 13.19 -41.03
N GLY A 210 1.51 12.01 -41.51
CA GLY A 210 2.68 11.89 -42.36
C GLY A 210 3.96 12.19 -41.58
N ASP A 211 4.66 13.26 -41.95
CA ASP A 211 5.87 13.74 -41.26
C ASP A 211 5.59 14.97 -40.38
N GLU A 212 4.34 15.39 -40.20
CA GLU A 212 3.96 16.53 -39.36
C GLU A 212 3.43 16.07 -38.00
N ILE A 213 3.87 16.70 -36.91
CA ILE A 213 3.33 16.45 -35.57
C ILE A 213 1.96 17.14 -35.42
N GLU A 214 0.88 16.36 -35.37
CA GLU A 214 -0.49 16.86 -35.26
C GLU A 214 -0.88 17.16 -33.80
N SER A 215 -0.46 16.32 -32.85
CA SER A 215 -0.74 16.56 -31.44
C SER A 215 0.29 15.95 -30.50
N ILE A 216 0.53 16.62 -29.37
CA ILE A 216 1.35 16.12 -28.26
C ILE A 216 0.50 16.12 -27.00
N ARG A 217 0.43 14.96 -26.32
CA ARG A 217 -0.39 14.75 -25.13
C ARG A 217 0.40 14.05 -24.05
N GLN A 218 0.31 14.48 -22.80
CA GLN A 218 0.70 13.65 -21.66
C GLN A 218 -0.37 12.59 -21.42
N PHE A 219 0.02 11.38 -21.02
CA PHE A 219 -0.94 10.33 -20.65
C PHE A 219 -0.50 9.59 -19.37
N ASP A 220 -1.46 8.98 -18.68
CA ASP A 220 -1.23 8.24 -17.43
C ASP A 220 -0.78 6.79 -17.73
N ILE A 221 0.24 6.30 -17.02
CA ILE A 221 0.88 5.00 -17.30
C ILE A 221 -0.06 3.82 -17.01
N GLU A 222 -0.86 3.90 -15.95
CA GLU A 222 -1.69 2.77 -15.53
C GLU A 222 -2.93 2.63 -16.43
N THR A 223 -3.59 3.75 -16.68
CA THR A 223 -4.81 3.82 -17.49
C THR A 223 -4.51 3.93 -18.98
N GLN A 224 -3.30 4.36 -19.37
CA GLN A 224 -2.86 4.64 -20.74
C GLN A 224 -3.73 5.71 -21.44
N ARG A 225 -4.35 6.60 -20.66
CA ARG A 225 -5.27 7.66 -21.12
C ARG A 225 -4.62 9.03 -21.09
N SER A 226 -4.94 9.85 -22.08
CA SER A 226 -4.48 11.23 -22.19
C SER A 226 -4.95 12.07 -20.99
N LEU A 227 -4.02 12.82 -20.41
CA LEU A 227 -4.22 13.76 -19.32
C LEU A 227 -4.35 15.19 -19.85
N LYS A 228 -3.30 15.67 -20.54
CA LYS A 228 -3.15 17.09 -20.90
C LYS A 228 -2.54 17.23 -22.31
N LYS A 229 -3.10 18.13 -23.13
CA LYS A 229 -2.51 18.53 -24.42
C LYS A 229 -1.38 19.55 -24.22
N LEU A 230 -0.32 19.43 -25.02
CA LEU A 230 0.85 20.32 -25.03
C LEU A 230 1.03 20.91 -26.44
N GLU A 231 1.40 22.20 -26.52
CA GLU A 231 1.73 22.86 -27.78
C GLU A 231 3.18 22.59 -28.21
N SER A 232 4.09 22.46 -27.24
CA SER A 232 5.46 22.01 -27.45
C SER A 232 5.98 21.32 -26.20
N VAL A 233 7.01 20.50 -26.36
CA VAL A 233 7.67 19.79 -25.28
C VAL A 233 9.17 19.73 -25.53
N GLU A 234 9.96 19.89 -24.47
CA GLU A 234 11.41 19.74 -24.50
C GLU A 234 11.77 18.50 -23.69
N ILE A 235 12.46 17.55 -24.32
CA ILE A 235 12.74 16.24 -23.74
C ILE A 235 14.18 15.82 -23.98
N ILE A 236 14.70 15.00 -23.08
CA ILE A 236 15.99 14.34 -23.26
C ILE A 236 15.77 13.11 -24.12
N THR A 237 16.58 12.97 -25.16
CA THR A 237 16.43 11.90 -26.17
C THR A 237 17.33 10.69 -25.92
N THR A 238 18.10 10.67 -24.83
CA THR A 238 19.06 9.61 -24.49
C THR A 238 18.83 8.98 -23.12
N LEU A 239 19.11 7.68 -22.99
CA LEU A 239 19.07 6.94 -21.72
C LEU A 239 20.41 6.81 -21.01
N PHE A 240 21.42 7.55 -21.47
CA PHE A 240 22.76 7.52 -20.91
C PHE A 240 23.34 6.08 -20.73
N GLN A 241 23.17 5.21 -21.73
CA GLN A 241 23.75 3.85 -21.75
C GLN A 241 25.16 3.75 -22.39
N GLN A 242 25.63 4.79 -23.10
CA GLN A 242 26.98 4.84 -23.70
C GLN A 242 28.06 5.29 -22.69
N LYS A 243 29.35 5.29 -23.06
CA LYS A 243 30.39 5.88 -22.18
C LYS A 243 30.34 7.40 -22.28
N PHE A 244 29.76 8.07 -21.29
CA PHE A 244 29.80 9.53 -21.17
C PHE A 244 31.01 9.97 -20.37
N GLU A 245 31.45 11.20 -20.60
CA GLU A 245 32.36 11.84 -19.69
C GLU A 245 31.65 12.08 -18.36
N THR A 246 32.25 11.60 -17.28
CA THR A 246 31.69 11.70 -15.94
C THR A 246 32.31 12.85 -15.16
N THR A 247 31.56 13.40 -14.23
CA THR A 247 31.98 14.33 -13.19
C THR A 247 31.34 13.88 -11.86
N ASP A 248 31.43 14.72 -10.84
CA ASP A 248 30.68 14.55 -9.59
C ASP A 248 29.71 15.72 -9.39
N ILE A 249 28.95 15.70 -8.29
CA ILE A 249 27.98 16.78 -8.02
C ILE A 249 28.64 18.17 -7.92
N ARG A 250 29.94 18.26 -7.61
CA ARG A 250 30.66 19.55 -7.59
C ARG A 250 30.79 20.13 -8.99
N GLY A 251 30.78 19.30 -10.04
CA GLY A 251 30.72 19.74 -11.43
C GLY A 251 29.41 20.43 -11.82
N TYR A 252 28.35 20.27 -11.02
CA TYR A 252 27.06 20.94 -11.21
C TYR A 252 26.87 22.19 -10.35
N ILE A 253 27.87 22.52 -9.51
CA ILE A 253 27.87 23.69 -8.65
C ILE A 253 28.76 24.75 -9.29
N ASN A 254 28.17 25.88 -9.65
CA ASN A 254 28.88 26.99 -10.26
C ASN A 254 29.60 27.84 -9.20
N SER A 255 30.66 28.54 -9.60
CA SER A 255 31.39 29.43 -8.67
C SER A 255 30.54 30.57 -8.09
N GLU A 256 29.46 30.95 -8.77
CA GLU A 256 28.50 31.97 -8.32
C GLU A 256 27.42 31.42 -7.38
N ASP A 257 27.32 30.11 -7.19
CA ASP A 257 26.31 29.52 -6.31
C ASP A 257 26.63 29.84 -4.83
N LEU A 258 25.63 29.71 -3.96
CA LEU A 258 25.79 29.91 -2.51
C LEU A 258 25.87 28.56 -1.81
N LEU A 259 26.99 28.26 -1.14
CA LEU A 259 27.12 27.06 -0.31
C LEU A 259 26.78 27.38 1.15
N ILE A 260 25.93 26.57 1.74
CA ILE A 260 25.61 26.59 3.17
C ILE A 260 26.10 25.28 3.77
N VAL A 261 26.82 25.37 4.88
CA VAL A 261 27.30 24.19 5.62
C VAL A 261 26.73 24.24 7.03
N ASP A 262 25.85 23.30 7.36
CA ASP A 262 25.28 23.16 8.71
C ASP A 262 26.15 22.29 9.60
N ASN A 263 26.41 22.75 10.83
CA ASN A 263 27.24 22.06 11.82
C ASN A 263 28.58 21.53 11.24
N PRO A 264 29.45 22.41 10.70
CA PRO A 264 30.63 22.00 9.94
C PRO A 264 31.62 21.11 10.71
N GLU A 265 31.71 21.27 12.03
CA GLU A 265 32.57 20.44 12.87
C GLU A 265 32.09 18.99 12.95
N PHE A 266 30.77 18.75 12.92
CA PHE A 266 30.22 17.39 12.87
C PHE A 266 30.59 16.73 11.53
N ILE A 267 30.42 17.45 10.42
CA ILE A 267 30.76 16.97 9.08
C ILE A 267 32.25 16.65 8.99
N ARG A 268 33.13 17.53 9.49
CA ARG A 268 34.59 17.33 9.47
C ARG A 268 35.02 16.11 10.27
N ASN A 269 34.39 15.87 11.43
CA ASN A 269 34.71 14.71 12.27
C ASN A 269 34.21 13.39 11.69
N ALA A 270 32.99 13.38 11.13
CA ALA A 270 32.40 12.20 10.51
C ALA A 270 33.06 11.86 9.16
N TYR A 271 33.52 12.88 8.42
CA TYR A 271 34.05 12.74 7.08
C TYR A 271 35.34 13.56 6.84
N PRO A 272 36.46 13.12 7.42
CA PRO A 272 37.71 13.89 7.42
C PRO A 272 38.35 14.07 6.03
N GLU A 273 38.03 13.20 5.06
CA GLU A 273 38.61 13.25 3.71
C GLU A 273 37.76 14.02 2.67
N ILE A 274 36.66 14.65 3.09
CA ILE A 274 35.75 15.31 2.15
C ILE A 274 36.26 16.68 1.71
N SER A 275 36.30 16.88 0.39
CA SER A 275 36.55 18.18 -0.24
C SER A 275 35.24 18.86 -0.61
N LEU A 276 35.05 20.08 -0.09
CA LEU A 276 33.90 20.93 -0.38
C LEU A 276 33.93 21.49 -1.82
N PRO A 277 32.77 21.90 -2.37
CA PRO A 277 32.69 22.58 -3.67
C PRO A 277 33.39 23.95 -3.65
N SER A 278 34.04 24.31 -4.76
CA SER A 278 34.72 25.60 -4.94
C SER A 278 33.72 26.70 -5.33
N VAL A 279 33.19 27.42 -4.35
CA VAL A 279 32.27 28.56 -4.56
C VAL A 279 32.86 29.87 -4.05
N LYS A 280 32.39 31.01 -4.62
CA LYS A 280 32.82 32.35 -4.18
C LYS A 280 32.28 32.73 -2.82
N GLN A 281 31.17 32.13 -2.38
CA GLN A 281 30.54 32.45 -1.10
C GLN A 281 30.09 31.22 -0.32
N VAL A 282 30.45 31.18 0.97
CA VAL A 282 30.08 30.12 1.91
C VAL A 282 29.48 30.70 3.18
N ILE A 283 28.35 30.15 3.62
CA ILE A 283 27.71 30.44 4.91
C ILE A 283 27.85 29.22 5.83
N TRP A 284 28.53 29.40 6.95
CA TRP A 284 28.77 28.37 7.95
C TRP A 284 27.77 28.54 9.09
N LEU A 285 26.79 27.64 9.20
CA LEU A 285 25.79 27.68 10.27
C LEU A 285 26.30 26.96 11.52
N ASN A 286 26.04 27.56 12.69
CA ASN A 286 26.43 27.05 14.01
C ASN A 286 27.92 26.68 14.12
N SER A 287 28.77 27.53 13.55
CA SER A 287 30.21 27.29 13.50
C SER A 287 30.94 27.79 14.75
N VAL A 288 32.02 27.12 15.19
CA VAL A 288 32.78 27.46 16.42
C VAL A 288 33.86 28.55 16.21
N PHE A 289 33.74 29.40 15.18
CA PHE A 289 34.62 30.58 15.00
C PHE A 289 34.16 31.86 15.74
N SER A 290 35.09 32.63 16.29
CA SER A 290 34.82 33.77 17.18
C SER A 290 34.20 35.01 16.50
N ASN A 291 34.30 35.12 15.17
CA ASN A 291 33.80 36.27 14.41
C ASN A 291 32.38 36.05 13.83
N ALA A 292 31.63 35.08 14.39
CA ALA A 292 30.30 34.73 13.90
C ALA A 292 29.24 35.77 14.28
N ILE A 293 28.27 35.99 13.39
CA ILE A 293 27.07 36.77 13.69
C ILE A 293 26.15 35.88 14.54
N GLU A 294 25.83 36.34 15.74
CA GLU A 294 24.91 35.65 16.65
C GLU A 294 23.47 36.02 16.31
N ILE A 295 22.70 35.03 15.86
CA ILE A 295 21.26 35.17 15.67
C ILE A 295 20.66 34.40 16.84
N LYS A 296 20.44 35.10 17.95
CA LYS A 296 20.13 34.55 19.29
C LYS A 296 18.76 33.85 19.34
N THR A 297 18.58 32.78 18.59
CA THR A 297 17.43 31.90 18.71
C THR A 297 17.72 30.84 19.76
N GLU A 298 16.68 30.29 20.36
CA GLU A 298 16.77 29.26 21.38
C GLU A 298 15.89 28.07 20.96
N PRO A 299 16.33 26.83 21.20
CA PRO A 299 15.50 25.67 20.95
C PRO A 299 14.36 25.62 21.98
N LEU A 300 13.17 25.24 21.55
CA LEU A 300 12.11 24.86 22.49
C LEU A 300 12.54 23.62 23.28
N LYS A 301 12.13 23.53 24.54
CA LYS A 301 12.28 22.29 25.32
C LYS A 301 11.42 21.20 24.69
N SER A 302 12.04 20.20 24.09
CA SER A 302 11.35 19.02 23.56
C SER A 302 10.82 18.16 24.71
N ASN A 303 9.64 17.54 24.51
CA ASN A 303 8.90 16.70 25.46
C ASN A 303 8.19 17.42 26.62
N PHE A 304 7.11 18.12 26.32
CA PHE A 304 6.08 18.38 27.33
C PHE A 304 5.44 17.05 27.74
N ALA A 305 5.92 16.42 28.81
CA ALA A 305 5.40 15.15 29.33
C ALA A 305 3.88 15.17 29.64
N SER A 306 3.26 16.35 29.64
CA SER A 306 1.81 16.56 29.65
C SER A 306 1.47 17.89 28.96
N ILE A 307 0.27 17.98 28.37
CA ILE A 307 -0.27 19.22 27.78
C ILE A 307 -0.31 20.37 28.81
N ARG A 308 -0.44 20.05 30.11
CA ARG A 308 -0.44 21.02 31.19
C ARG A 308 0.92 21.71 31.38
N ASN A 309 2.02 20.97 31.26
CA ASN A 309 3.35 21.57 31.33
C ASN A 309 3.62 22.48 30.12
N PHE A 310 3.08 22.10 28.95
CA PHE A 310 3.10 22.95 27.76
C PHE A 310 2.34 24.26 28.00
N VAL A 311 1.10 24.20 28.49
CA VAL A 311 0.28 25.40 28.71
C VAL A 311 0.94 26.37 29.68
N LYS A 312 1.61 25.89 30.74
CA LYS A 312 2.39 26.77 31.64
C LYS A 312 3.50 27.53 30.91
N GLU A 313 4.32 26.82 30.13
CA GLU A 313 5.42 27.45 29.40
C GLU A 313 4.91 28.41 28.30
N PHE A 314 3.84 28.02 27.61
CA PHE A 314 3.11 28.88 26.68
C PHE A 314 2.60 30.17 27.35
N LEU A 315 1.94 30.05 28.51
CA LEU A 315 1.43 31.19 29.26
C LEU A 315 2.57 32.07 29.81
N ASP A 316 3.70 31.50 30.20
CA ASP A 316 4.87 32.26 30.63
C ASP A 316 5.40 33.16 29.50
N TYR A 317 5.54 32.63 28.27
CA TYR A 317 5.93 33.44 27.11
C TYR A 317 4.87 34.48 26.75
N PHE A 318 3.59 34.11 26.81
CA PHE A 318 2.47 35.03 26.56
C PHE A 318 2.49 36.22 27.53
N ASN A 319 2.65 35.96 28.83
CA ASN A 319 2.70 36.98 29.88
C ASN A 319 3.95 37.86 29.79
N GLN A 320 5.05 37.36 29.24
CA GLN A 320 6.25 38.13 28.92
C GLN A 320 6.07 39.03 27.66
N GLY A 321 4.91 38.98 27.01
CA GLY A 321 4.58 39.79 25.83
C GLY A 321 5.09 39.23 24.51
N TYR A 322 5.46 37.94 24.47
CA TYR A 322 5.86 37.29 23.23
C TYR A 322 4.65 37.10 22.31
N LYS A 323 4.88 37.23 21.00
CA LYS A 323 3.94 36.76 19.98
C LYS A 323 4.07 35.28 19.78
N ILE A 324 2.96 34.59 19.94
CA ILE A 324 2.88 33.15 19.85
C ILE A 324 2.39 32.73 18.46
N TYR A 325 3.15 31.84 17.83
CA TYR A 325 2.80 31.20 16.57
C TYR A 325 2.62 29.70 16.79
N PHE A 326 1.53 29.15 16.30
CA PHE A 326 1.29 27.71 16.23
C PHE A 326 1.33 27.25 14.78
N THR A 327 1.99 26.13 14.51
CA THR A 327 2.01 25.52 13.18
C THR A 327 1.56 24.06 13.23
N ALA A 328 0.68 23.69 12.30
CA ALA A 328 0.24 22.32 12.06
C ALA A 328 0.03 22.08 10.55
N ASP A 329 -0.27 20.85 10.15
CA ASP A 329 -0.51 20.50 8.74
C ASP A 329 -2.00 20.49 8.45
N GLY A 330 -2.46 21.55 7.80
CA GLY A 330 -3.85 21.76 7.45
C GLY A 330 -4.72 22.29 8.59
N GLU A 331 -5.88 22.81 8.20
CA GLU A 331 -6.81 23.49 9.11
C GLU A 331 -7.43 22.56 10.16
N LEU A 332 -7.67 21.28 9.83
CA LEU A 332 -8.31 20.33 10.74
C LEU A 332 -7.46 20.06 11.99
N LEU A 333 -6.14 19.88 11.80
CA LEU A 333 -5.21 19.68 12.90
C LEU A 333 -5.01 20.97 13.70
N LEU A 334 -5.00 22.13 13.06
CA LEU A 334 -4.99 23.41 13.75
C LEU A 334 -6.22 23.61 14.64
N ASN A 335 -7.41 23.32 14.12
CA ASN A 335 -8.65 23.46 14.89
C ASN A 335 -8.68 22.50 16.08
N ARG A 336 -8.23 21.26 15.89
CA ARG A 336 -8.05 20.30 16.99
C ARG A 336 -7.03 20.80 18.03
N LEU A 337 -5.91 21.37 17.59
CA LEU A 337 -4.90 21.94 18.49
C LEU A 337 -5.48 23.12 19.29
N ARG A 338 -6.27 24.00 18.65
CA ARG A 338 -6.98 25.10 19.32
C ARG A 338 -7.89 24.59 20.43
N GLU A 339 -8.73 23.60 20.14
CA GLU A 339 -9.65 23.01 21.13
C GLU A 339 -8.89 22.39 22.31
N ILE A 340 -7.81 21.65 22.03
CA ILE A 340 -6.99 21.01 23.08
C ILE A 340 -6.36 22.06 24.00
N ILE A 341 -5.78 23.13 23.43
CA ILE A 341 -5.13 24.18 24.22
C ILE A 341 -6.19 24.98 24.99
N LEU A 342 -7.34 25.31 24.39
CA LEU A 342 -8.43 26.01 25.07
C LEU A 342 -8.90 25.23 26.31
N ASN A 343 -9.25 23.96 26.15
CA ASN A 343 -9.67 23.10 27.25
C ASN A 343 -8.58 22.98 28.34
N ALA A 344 -7.31 22.90 27.93
CA ALA A 344 -6.20 22.80 28.87
C ALA A 344 -5.96 24.10 29.66
N ILE A 345 -6.17 25.27 29.03
CA ILE A 345 -6.16 26.58 29.71
C ILE A 345 -7.32 26.64 30.71
N GLU A 346 -8.54 26.29 30.32
CA GLU A 346 -9.71 26.31 31.22
C GLU A 346 -9.46 25.49 32.50
N VAL A 347 -8.95 24.26 32.36
CA VAL A 347 -8.61 23.38 33.49
C VAL A 347 -7.51 23.97 34.39
N GLU A 348 -6.56 24.73 33.82
CA GLU A 348 -5.50 25.39 34.60
C GLU A 348 -6.03 26.62 35.35
N TYR A 349 -7.00 27.32 34.77
CA TYR A 349 -7.65 28.50 35.36
C TYR A 349 -8.66 28.13 36.46
N GLU A 350 -9.39 27.03 36.34
CA GLU A 350 -10.27 26.51 37.40
C GLU A 350 -9.50 26.12 38.69
N GLY A 351 -8.19 25.92 38.60
CA GLY A 351 -7.31 25.55 39.73
C GLY A 351 -6.72 26.74 40.52
N LYS A 352 -6.91 27.99 40.08
CA LYS A 352 -6.38 29.19 40.77
C LYS A 352 -7.48 29.86 41.59
N ASN A 353 -7.33 29.86 42.93
CA ASN A 353 -8.22 30.59 43.83
C ASN A 353 -7.97 32.11 43.77
N ASP A 354 -9.08 32.84 43.88
CA ASP A 354 -9.24 34.30 44.04
C ASP A 354 -8.02 35.03 44.61
N GLY A 355 -7.28 35.76 43.75
CA GLY A 355 -6.22 36.67 44.20
C GLY A 355 -5.22 37.15 43.14
N GLU A 356 -5.09 36.48 42.00
CA GLU A 356 -4.28 36.97 40.87
C GLU A 356 -5.21 37.64 39.84
N GLU A 357 -4.98 38.93 39.55
CA GLU A 357 -5.68 39.63 38.46
C GLU A 357 -5.39 38.93 37.13
N ILE A 358 -6.36 38.15 36.65
CA ILE A 358 -6.34 37.57 35.33
C ILE A 358 -6.81 38.65 34.34
N ASN A 359 -5.89 39.14 33.52
CA ASN A 359 -6.17 40.22 32.55
C ASN A 359 -6.83 39.74 31.24
N TYR A 360 -6.91 38.43 30.98
CA TYR A 360 -7.40 37.86 29.72
C TYR A 360 -8.21 36.58 29.94
N THR A 361 -9.30 36.37 29.18
CA THR A 361 -10.03 35.10 29.16
C THR A 361 -9.28 34.05 28.31
N PRO A 362 -9.50 32.74 28.53
CA PRO A 362 -8.91 31.68 27.70
C PRO A 362 -9.15 31.88 26.19
N GLU A 363 -10.32 32.35 25.80
CA GLU A 363 -10.67 32.64 24.40
C GLU A 363 -9.87 33.82 23.85
N GLN A 364 -9.72 34.90 24.64
CA GLN A 364 -8.91 36.07 24.24
C GLN A 364 -7.44 35.70 24.04
N ILE A 365 -6.90 34.79 24.86
CA ILE A 365 -5.54 34.28 24.72
C ILE A 365 -5.40 33.53 23.39
N ILE A 366 -6.33 32.62 23.07
CA ILE A 366 -6.31 31.84 21.82
C ILE A 366 -6.49 32.72 20.58
N GLU A 367 -7.37 33.72 20.64
CA GLU A 367 -7.62 34.69 19.54
C GLU A 367 -6.41 35.59 19.26
N SER A 368 -5.60 35.87 20.28
CA SER A 368 -4.38 36.67 20.13
C SER A 368 -3.19 35.89 19.54
N CYS A 369 -3.28 34.56 19.49
CA CYS A 369 -2.27 33.68 18.90
C CYS A 369 -2.43 33.60 17.38
N LEU A 370 -1.31 33.41 16.66
CA LEU A 370 -1.31 33.23 15.21
C LEU A 370 -1.20 31.75 14.85
N TRP A 371 -1.99 31.29 13.88
CA TRP A 371 -2.15 29.87 13.56
C TRP A 371 -1.83 29.60 12.09
N LEU A 372 -0.76 28.87 11.84
CA LEU A 372 -0.20 28.59 10.51
C LEU A 372 -0.56 27.17 10.08
N ASP A 373 -1.28 27.03 8.97
CA ASP A 373 -1.77 25.76 8.41
C ASP A 373 -0.69 25.00 7.61
N ARG A 374 0.51 25.56 7.56
CA ARG A 374 1.69 24.96 6.95
C ARG A 374 2.59 24.39 8.05
N PRO A 375 2.99 23.10 7.97
CA PRO A 375 3.84 22.49 8.99
C PRO A 375 5.28 22.98 8.88
N LEU A 376 5.93 23.19 10.02
CA LEU A 376 7.38 23.37 10.11
C LEU A 376 8.04 22.18 10.83
N SER A 377 9.34 22.01 10.64
CA SER A 377 10.11 20.89 11.18
C SER A 377 10.41 21.03 12.65
N GLU A 378 10.75 22.22 13.16
CA GLU A 378 11.09 22.45 14.56
C GLU A 378 10.76 23.89 14.97
N GLY A 379 10.18 24.05 16.15
CA GLY A 379 9.89 25.33 16.77
C GLY A 379 11.08 25.93 17.48
N PHE A 380 11.02 27.24 17.71
CA PHE A 380 12.11 28.02 18.30
C PHE A 380 11.55 29.24 19.02
N VAL A 381 12.36 29.78 19.92
CA VAL A 381 12.11 31.07 20.57
C VAL A 381 13.14 32.07 20.05
N PHE A 382 12.69 33.28 19.77
CA PHE A 382 13.56 34.38 19.37
C PHE A 382 13.38 35.56 20.34
N PRO A 383 14.16 35.59 21.45
CA PRO A 383 14.01 36.59 22.50
C PRO A 383 14.13 38.04 22.03
N THR A 384 15.00 38.34 21.06
CA THR A 384 15.21 39.72 20.60
C THR A 384 14.01 40.30 19.85
N THR A 385 13.14 39.45 19.28
CA THR A 385 11.91 39.86 18.58
C THR A 385 10.64 39.62 19.40
N GLY A 386 10.76 38.94 20.54
CA GLY A 386 9.63 38.45 21.32
C GLY A 386 8.76 37.48 20.51
N ILE A 387 9.36 36.53 19.78
CA ILE A 387 8.63 35.50 19.02
C ILE A 387 8.81 34.15 19.69
N ALA A 388 7.73 33.39 19.88
CA ALA A 388 7.77 31.99 20.23
C ALA A 388 6.92 31.20 19.23
N LEU A 389 7.55 30.26 18.51
CA LEU A 389 6.90 29.45 17.50
C LEU A 389 6.86 28.00 17.97
N PHE A 390 5.65 27.51 18.23
CA PHE A 390 5.39 26.14 18.65
C PHE A 390 4.87 25.31 17.48
N VAL A 391 5.40 24.10 17.35
CA VAL A 391 4.93 23.14 16.36
C VAL A 391 4.10 22.07 17.03
N GLU A 392 2.95 21.74 16.44
CA GLU A 392 2.01 20.72 16.93
C GLU A 392 2.72 19.44 17.36
N HIS A 393 3.63 18.94 16.53
CA HIS A 393 4.29 17.68 16.78
C HIS A 393 5.27 17.77 17.99
N GLN A 394 5.95 18.91 18.21
CA GLN A 394 6.79 19.11 19.41
C GLN A 394 5.96 19.27 20.69
N ILE A 395 4.75 19.86 20.60
CA ILE A 395 3.82 19.99 21.74
C ILE A 395 3.42 18.61 22.26
N PHE A 396 3.15 17.67 21.35
CA PHE A 396 2.70 16.32 21.70
C PHE A 396 3.83 15.26 21.73
N GLY A 397 5.09 15.64 21.50
CA GLY A 397 6.21 14.70 21.39
C GLY A 397 6.09 13.74 20.20
N ARG A 398 5.40 14.14 19.13
CA ARG A 398 5.24 13.42 17.87
C ARG A 398 6.40 13.83 16.95
N GLU A 399 7.14 12.88 16.37
CA GLU A 399 8.13 13.20 15.33
C GLU A 399 7.51 12.97 13.95
N ARG A 400 7.57 13.96 13.06
CA ARG A 400 7.11 13.83 11.67
C ARG A 400 8.28 13.59 10.72
N LEU A 401 8.20 12.51 9.96
CA LEU A 401 8.91 12.39 8.69
C LEU A 401 7.86 12.30 7.58
N ARG A 402 7.85 13.28 6.69
CA ARG A 402 6.97 13.29 5.52
C ARG A 402 7.58 12.34 4.48
N VAL A 403 6.99 11.18 4.29
CA VAL A 403 7.16 10.43 3.03
C VAL A 403 6.11 10.99 2.07
N PRO A 404 6.47 11.48 0.87
CA PRO A 404 5.49 11.83 -0.14
C PRO A 404 4.61 10.61 -0.41
N GLN A 405 3.31 10.73 -0.17
CA GLN A 405 2.35 9.76 -0.67
C GLN A 405 2.22 9.99 -2.18
N HIS A 406 2.96 9.22 -2.98
CA HIS A 406 2.44 8.90 -4.30
C HIS A 406 1.25 7.97 -4.08
N THR A 407 0.05 8.49 -4.24
CA THR A 407 -1.14 7.67 -4.48
C THR A 407 -0.93 6.94 -5.80
N LYS A 408 -0.22 5.81 -5.77
CA LYS A 408 -0.36 4.81 -6.83
C LYS A 408 -1.80 4.31 -6.77
N GLY A 409 -2.48 4.37 -7.90
CA GLY A 409 -3.85 3.92 -8.03
C GLY A 409 -3.99 2.51 -7.46
N LYS A 410 -5.12 2.25 -6.80
CA LYS A 410 -5.59 0.88 -6.56
C LYS A 410 -6.02 0.30 -7.92
N GLY A 411 -5.05 0.00 -8.79
CA GLY A 411 -5.22 -0.69 -10.06
C GLY A 411 -4.54 -2.06 -10.04
N LEU A 412 -5.11 -3.03 -10.75
CA LEU A 412 -4.38 -4.25 -11.12
C LEU A 412 -3.16 -3.85 -11.97
N THR A 413 -2.01 -4.46 -11.71
CA THR A 413 -0.80 -4.25 -12.54
C THR A 413 -1.01 -4.75 -13.97
N LEU A 414 -0.59 -3.97 -14.97
CA LEU A 414 -0.53 -4.35 -16.40
C LEU A 414 0.14 -5.70 -16.68
N ARG A 415 1.02 -6.19 -15.77
CA ARG A 415 1.62 -7.54 -15.82
C ARG A 415 0.60 -8.69 -15.68
N GLU A 416 -0.51 -8.50 -14.95
CA GLU A 416 -1.58 -9.52 -14.80
C GLU A 416 -2.43 -9.64 -16.07
N LEU A 417 -2.33 -8.67 -16.99
CA LEU A 417 -3.01 -8.66 -18.28
C LEU A 417 -2.21 -9.36 -19.41
N LYS A 418 -0.92 -9.70 -19.18
CA LYS A 418 -0.01 -10.35 -20.16
C LYS A 418 -0.02 -11.89 -20.14
N GLU A 419 -0.98 -12.53 -19.47
CA GLU A 419 -0.76 -13.87 -18.91
C GLU A 419 -1.00 -15.09 -19.82
N LEU A 420 -1.46 -14.99 -21.06
CA LEU A 420 -1.67 -16.18 -21.89
C LEU A 420 -0.74 -16.20 -23.10
N ASN A 421 0.26 -17.09 -23.06
CA ASN A 421 1.14 -17.37 -24.19
C ASN A 421 0.68 -18.61 -24.94
N ILE A 422 0.99 -18.69 -26.24
CA ILE A 422 0.77 -19.89 -27.04
C ILE A 422 1.47 -21.07 -26.36
N GLY A 423 0.70 -22.11 -26.08
CA GLY A 423 1.16 -23.32 -25.40
C GLY A 423 0.90 -23.39 -23.90
N ASP A 424 0.38 -22.33 -23.28
CA ASP A 424 -0.10 -22.38 -21.89
C ASP A 424 -1.29 -23.34 -21.73
N TYR A 425 -1.40 -23.94 -20.54
CA TYR A 425 -2.58 -24.74 -20.19
C TYR A 425 -3.71 -23.83 -19.69
N VAL A 426 -4.93 -24.12 -20.14
CA VAL A 426 -6.15 -23.38 -19.79
C VAL A 426 -7.26 -24.33 -19.40
N VAL A 427 -8.15 -23.89 -18.52
CA VAL A 427 -9.32 -24.63 -18.06
C VAL A 427 -10.54 -24.02 -18.71
N HIS A 428 -11.25 -24.80 -19.52
CA HIS A 428 -12.60 -24.47 -19.96
C HIS A 428 -13.60 -24.99 -18.92
N VAL A 429 -14.43 -24.11 -18.35
CA VAL A 429 -15.38 -24.43 -17.26
C VAL A 429 -16.21 -25.69 -17.54
N ASP A 430 -16.69 -25.85 -18.77
CA ASP A 430 -17.53 -27.01 -19.17
C ASP A 430 -16.77 -28.18 -19.80
N LYS A 431 -15.63 -27.95 -20.44
CA LYS A 431 -14.96 -28.93 -21.32
C LYS A 431 -13.66 -29.48 -20.73
N GLY A 432 -13.16 -28.87 -19.66
CA GLY A 432 -11.96 -29.30 -18.95
C GLY A 432 -10.67 -28.63 -19.43
N ILE A 433 -9.55 -29.27 -19.17
CA ILE A 433 -8.21 -28.71 -19.41
C ILE A 433 -7.82 -28.87 -20.88
N ALA A 434 -7.40 -27.77 -21.49
CA ALA A 434 -6.90 -27.67 -22.86
C ALA A 434 -5.57 -26.91 -22.90
N LYS A 435 -4.90 -26.95 -24.06
CA LYS A 435 -3.74 -26.12 -24.38
C LYS A 435 -4.19 -24.95 -25.25
N PHE A 436 -3.79 -23.74 -24.88
CA PHE A 436 -4.10 -22.53 -25.62
C PHE A 436 -3.24 -22.43 -26.88
N ASP A 437 -3.86 -22.20 -28.03
CA ASP A 437 -3.21 -22.25 -29.34
C ASP A 437 -3.45 -20.99 -30.19
N GLY A 438 -3.77 -19.87 -29.52
CA GLY A 438 -3.91 -18.54 -30.14
C GLY A 438 -5.33 -18.18 -30.59
N LEU A 439 -5.43 -17.05 -31.28
CA LEU A 439 -6.66 -16.59 -31.94
C LEU A 439 -6.65 -17.04 -33.40
N GLU A 440 -7.74 -17.62 -33.87
CA GLU A 440 -7.93 -17.97 -35.27
C GLU A 440 -9.25 -17.41 -35.78
N ARG A 441 -9.21 -16.84 -36.98
CA ARG A 441 -10.39 -16.35 -37.68
C ARG A 441 -11.06 -17.52 -38.41
N VAL A 442 -12.26 -17.87 -37.96
CA VAL A 442 -13.03 -18.98 -38.52
C VAL A 442 -14.22 -18.42 -39.31
N LYS A 443 -14.43 -18.98 -40.51
CA LYS A 443 -15.60 -18.65 -41.33
C LYS A 443 -16.82 -19.43 -40.86
N PHE A 444 -17.83 -18.73 -40.35
CA PHE A 444 -19.11 -19.31 -39.94
C PHE A 444 -20.20 -18.87 -40.93
N GLY A 445 -20.56 -19.74 -41.87
CA GLY A 445 -21.46 -19.37 -42.96
C GLY A 445 -20.79 -18.42 -43.94
N ASP A 446 -21.37 -17.23 -44.16
CA ASP A 446 -20.81 -16.18 -45.02
C ASP A 446 -19.93 -15.16 -44.28
N ASN A 447 -19.90 -15.20 -42.93
CA ASN A 447 -19.25 -14.19 -42.11
C ASN A 447 -17.98 -14.72 -41.42
N PHE A 448 -17.08 -13.80 -41.07
CA PHE A 448 -15.86 -14.11 -40.32
C PHE A 448 -16.04 -13.80 -38.84
N GLN A 449 -15.61 -14.72 -37.98
CA GLN A 449 -15.58 -14.50 -36.53
C GLN A 449 -14.22 -14.92 -35.96
N ASP A 450 -13.67 -14.07 -35.11
CA ASP A 450 -12.47 -14.41 -34.35
C ASP A 450 -12.85 -15.37 -33.20
N CYS A 451 -12.11 -16.49 -33.10
CA CYS A 451 -12.30 -17.51 -32.08
C CYS A 451 -10.96 -17.81 -31.40
N VAL A 452 -11.00 -18.20 -30.13
CA VAL A 452 -9.85 -18.79 -29.44
C VAL A 452 -9.74 -20.26 -29.83
N ARG A 453 -8.57 -20.68 -30.31
CA ARG A 453 -8.28 -22.08 -30.61
C ARG A 453 -7.72 -22.79 -29.38
N LEU A 454 -8.36 -23.88 -28.99
CA LEU A 454 -7.96 -24.72 -27.85
C LEU A 454 -7.70 -26.15 -28.32
N ILE A 455 -6.58 -26.73 -27.90
CA ILE A 455 -6.22 -28.12 -28.19
C ILE A 455 -6.49 -28.99 -26.95
N PHE A 456 -7.36 -29.99 -27.09
CA PHE A 456 -7.69 -30.98 -26.07
C PHE A 456 -6.85 -32.27 -26.26
N ALA A 457 -7.11 -33.30 -25.44
CA ALA A 457 -6.48 -34.61 -25.64
C ALA A 457 -6.76 -35.15 -27.04
N ASP A 458 -5.89 -36.03 -27.55
CA ASP A 458 -5.98 -36.62 -28.89
C ASP A 458 -5.92 -35.59 -30.06
N ASN A 459 -5.43 -34.37 -29.80
CA ASN A 459 -5.39 -33.23 -30.73
C ASN A 459 -6.78 -32.74 -31.20
N ASP A 460 -7.83 -33.00 -30.43
CA ASP A 460 -9.15 -32.44 -30.73
C ASP A 460 -9.13 -30.91 -30.57
N ILE A 461 -9.68 -30.18 -31.53
CA ILE A 461 -9.68 -28.71 -31.55
C ILE A 461 -11.06 -28.18 -31.18
N LEU A 462 -11.11 -27.24 -30.23
CA LEU A 462 -12.30 -26.45 -29.91
C LEU A 462 -12.07 -24.99 -30.31
N TYR A 463 -12.93 -24.48 -31.17
CA TYR A 463 -13.02 -23.05 -31.47
C TYR A 463 -14.01 -22.41 -30.49
N LEU A 464 -13.47 -21.66 -29.53
CA LEU A 464 -14.26 -20.93 -28.56
C LEU A 464 -14.50 -19.51 -29.08
N ASN A 465 -15.75 -19.21 -29.43
CA ASN A 465 -16.14 -17.85 -29.80
C ASN A 465 -15.83 -16.88 -28.63
N LEU A 466 -15.35 -15.68 -28.95
CA LEU A 466 -14.92 -14.67 -27.97
C LEU A 466 -16.02 -14.29 -26.96
N ASN A 467 -17.30 -14.46 -27.32
CA ASN A 467 -18.42 -14.27 -26.40
C ASN A 467 -18.42 -15.24 -25.21
N TYR A 468 -17.68 -16.36 -25.30
CA TYR A 468 -17.57 -17.37 -24.23
C TYR A 468 -16.23 -17.33 -23.51
N LEU A 469 -15.44 -16.26 -23.65
CA LEU A 469 -14.15 -16.12 -22.97
C LEU A 469 -14.23 -16.25 -21.44
N PHE A 470 -15.35 -15.88 -20.81
CA PHE A 470 -15.58 -16.07 -19.38
C PHE A 470 -15.52 -17.54 -18.93
N LYS A 471 -15.65 -18.48 -19.87
CA LYS A 471 -15.51 -19.91 -19.62
C LYS A 471 -14.05 -20.36 -19.64
N LEU A 472 -13.11 -19.50 -20.02
CA LEU A 472 -11.69 -19.81 -20.08
C LEU A 472 -10.95 -19.22 -18.86
N GLN A 473 -10.17 -20.06 -18.19
CA GLN A 473 -9.31 -19.68 -17.06
C GLN A 473 -7.89 -20.18 -17.29
N LYS A 474 -6.87 -19.47 -16.82
CA LYS A 474 -5.50 -19.98 -16.91
C LYS A 474 -5.34 -21.14 -15.93
N PHE A 475 -4.79 -22.26 -16.41
CA PHE A 475 -4.49 -23.37 -15.51
C PHE A 475 -3.25 -23.02 -14.68
N ARG A 476 -3.47 -22.80 -13.39
CA ARG A 476 -2.41 -22.55 -12.40
C ARG A 476 -2.35 -23.74 -11.43
N ALA A 477 -1.22 -24.44 -11.42
CA ALA A 477 -0.90 -25.56 -10.54
C ALA A 477 0.54 -25.47 -10.03
N GLU A 478 0.97 -26.44 -9.21
CA GLU A 478 2.35 -26.52 -8.72
C GLU A 478 3.36 -26.68 -9.87
N GLU A 479 4.48 -25.95 -9.79
CA GLU A 479 5.52 -25.90 -10.84
C GLU A 479 6.14 -27.31 -11.04
N GLY A 480 6.03 -27.85 -12.26
CA GLY A 480 6.50 -29.20 -12.62
C GLY A 480 5.39 -30.23 -12.85
N VAL A 481 4.14 -29.91 -12.50
CA VAL A 481 2.98 -30.75 -12.81
C VAL A 481 2.44 -30.42 -14.19
N VAL A 482 2.52 -31.38 -15.12
CA VAL A 482 1.86 -31.30 -16.42
C VAL A 482 0.43 -31.83 -16.26
N PRO A 483 -0.62 -31.02 -16.51
CA PRO A 483 -1.98 -31.49 -16.36
C PRO A 483 -2.35 -32.48 -17.46
N GLN A 484 -3.23 -33.42 -17.13
CA GLN A 484 -3.85 -34.30 -18.13
C GLN A 484 -4.90 -33.51 -18.91
N LEU A 485 -4.72 -33.40 -20.23
CA LEU A 485 -5.70 -32.78 -21.12
C LEU A 485 -7.02 -33.58 -21.08
N SER A 486 -8.15 -32.87 -21.10
CA SER A 486 -9.48 -33.47 -21.09
C SER A 486 -9.87 -33.95 -22.49
N LYS A 487 -10.72 -34.99 -22.59
CA LYS A 487 -11.26 -35.49 -23.87
C LYS A 487 -12.61 -34.88 -24.18
N LEU A 488 -12.78 -34.35 -25.39
CA LEU A 488 -14.04 -33.76 -25.84
C LEU A 488 -15.12 -34.83 -26.03
N GLY A 489 -16.36 -34.51 -25.65
CA GLY A 489 -17.53 -35.41 -25.80
C GLY A 489 -17.72 -36.46 -24.69
N THR A 490 -16.85 -36.50 -23.67
CA THR A 490 -17.01 -37.38 -22.51
C THR A 490 -17.53 -36.63 -21.26
N ASN A 491 -18.31 -37.30 -20.40
CA ASN A 491 -18.78 -36.72 -19.13
C ASN A 491 -17.75 -36.86 -17.98
N GLU A 492 -16.48 -37.11 -18.29
CA GLU A 492 -15.42 -37.29 -17.29
C GLU A 492 -15.19 -36.02 -16.46
N TRP A 493 -15.20 -34.86 -17.12
CA TRP A 493 -15.01 -33.55 -16.48
C TRP A 493 -16.16 -33.20 -15.53
N GLU A 494 -17.41 -33.40 -15.96
CA GLU A 494 -18.59 -33.15 -15.12
C GLU A 494 -18.61 -34.04 -13.88
N ARG A 495 -18.30 -35.34 -14.04
CA ARG A 495 -18.19 -36.27 -12.90
C ARG A 495 -17.08 -35.85 -11.94
N LYS A 496 -15.94 -35.39 -12.46
CA LYS A 496 -14.82 -34.88 -11.64
C LYS A 496 -15.24 -33.62 -10.87
N LYS A 497 -15.88 -32.65 -11.53
CA LYS A 497 -16.42 -31.42 -10.91
C LYS A 497 -17.41 -31.75 -9.79
N GLN A 498 -18.34 -32.66 -10.04
CA GLN A 498 -19.37 -33.04 -9.08
C GLN A 498 -18.78 -33.75 -7.85
N ARG A 499 -17.85 -34.69 -8.05
CA ARG A 499 -17.14 -35.38 -6.95
C ARG A 499 -16.39 -34.40 -6.05
N ILE A 500 -15.71 -33.41 -6.63
CA ILE A 500 -14.99 -32.38 -5.88
C ILE A 500 -15.98 -31.49 -5.11
N LYS A 501 -17.07 -31.07 -5.76
CA LYS A 501 -18.12 -30.25 -5.13
C LYS A 501 -18.73 -30.94 -3.92
N GLU A 502 -19.05 -32.23 -4.00
CA GLU A 502 -19.59 -33.01 -2.88
C GLU A 502 -18.60 -33.10 -1.69
N LYS A 503 -17.31 -33.31 -1.97
CA LYS A 503 -16.28 -33.34 -0.93
C LYS A 503 -16.12 -31.97 -0.26
N LEU A 504 -16.07 -30.89 -1.05
CA LEU A 504 -15.99 -29.52 -0.54
C LEU A 504 -17.22 -29.12 0.29
N LYS A 505 -18.42 -29.56 -0.12
CA LYS A 505 -19.64 -29.36 0.68
C LYS A 505 -19.52 -30.01 2.05
N LYS A 506 -18.99 -31.23 2.13
CA LYS A 506 -18.81 -31.95 3.40
C LYS A 506 -17.87 -31.18 4.34
N ASP A 507 -16.75 -30.70 3.82
CA ASP A 507 -15.75 -29.95 4.60
C ASP A 507 -16.28 -28.57 5.03
N ALA A 508 -16.99 -27.88 4.15
CA ALA A 508 -17.60 -26.58 4.44
C ALA A 508 -18.75 -26.67 5.46
N LYS A 509 -19.51 -27.77 5.46
CA LYS A 509 -20.65 -27.98 6.36
C LYS A 509 -20.24 -27.99 7.84
N GLU A 510 -19.13 -28.63 8.18
CA GLU A 510 -18.63 -28.68 9.56
C GLU A 510 -18.23 -27.29 10.07
N LEU A 511 -17.65 -26.46 9.19
CA LEU A 511 -17.24 -25.09 9.49
C LEU A 511 -18.43 -24.13 9.64
N ILE A 512 -19.40 -24.20 8.71
CA ILE A 512 -20.61 -23.35 8.76
C ILE A 512 -21.45 -23.70 9.99
N ARG A 513 -21.53 -24.98 10.37
CA ARG A 513 -22.25 -25.41 11.58
C ARG A 513 -21.70 -24.74 12.84
N LEU A 514 -20.39 -24.69 13.03
CA LEU A 514 -19.77 -24.02 14.19
C LEU A 514 -20.10 -22.52 14.24
N TYR A 515 -20.21 -21.86 13.09
CA TYR A 515 -20.58 -20.46 13.00
C TYR A 515 -22.08 -20.24 13.24
N ALA A 516 -22.94 -21.11 12.71
CA ALA A 516 -24.38 -21.10 12.96
C ALA A 516 -24.70 -21.32 14.45
N GLU A 517 -24.03 -22.29 15.10
CA GLU A 517 -24.15 -22.53 16.55
C GLU A 517 -23.80 -21.29 17.39
N ARG A 518 -22.93 -20.41 16.90
CA ARG A 518 -22.59 -19.13 17.53
C ARG A 518 -23.65 -18.05 17.31
N LYS A 519 -24.16 -17.88 16.09
CA LYS A 519 -25.23 -16.90 15.79
C LYS A 519 -26.52 -17.16 16.58
N ILE A 520 -26.81 -18.41 16.91
CA ILE A 520 -28.00 -18.80 17.69
C ILE A 520 -27.84 -18.43 19.17
N ARG A 521 -26.60 -18.44 19.69
CA ARG A 521 -26.35 -18.19 21.11
C ARG A 521 -26.35 -16.69 21.36
N LYS A 522 -27.09 -16.27 22.39
CA LYS A 522 -27.00 -14.91 22.91
C LYS A 522 -25.68 -14.75 23.68
N GLY A 523 -24.88 -13.79 23.23
CA GLY A 523 -23.67 -13.32 23.89
C GLY A 523 -23.98 -12.27 24.95
N PHE A 524 -22.95 -11.55 25.38
CA PHE A 524 -23.07 -10.40 26.26
C PHE A 524 -22.95 -9.12 25.41
N ALA A 525 -24.04 -8.37 25.28
CA ALA A 525 -24.01 -7.06 24.61
C ALA A 525 -23.38 -6.02 25.53
N PHE A 526 -22.21 -5.51 25.15
CA PHE A 526 -21.54 -4.43 25.87
C PHE A 526 -22.32 -3.11 25.72
N PRO A 527 -22.33 -2.23 26.74
CA PRO A 527 -22.97 -0.92 26.66
C PRO A 527 -22.19 0.05 25.75
N PRO A 528 -22.85 1.14 25.28
CA PRO A 528 -22.19 2.19 24.51
C PRO A 528 -21.07 2.89 25.29
N ASP A 529 -20.18 3.56 24.55
CA ASP A 529 -18.98 4.18 25.12
C ASP A 529 -19.27 5.24 26.18
N THR A 530 -18.51 5.20 27.27
CA THR A 530 -18.56 6.18 28.36
C THR A 530 -17.60 7.36 28.12
N VAL A 531 -17.66 8.37 28.98
CA VAL A 531 -16.71 9.50 28.96
C VAL A 531 -15.27 9.02 29.14
N TRP A 532 -15.02 8.06 30.03
CA TRP A 532 -13.68 7.49 30.24
C TRP A 532 -13.14 6.80 29.00
N GLN A 533 -13.98 6.13 28.21
CA GLN A 533 -13.56 5.50 26.94
C GLN A 533 -13.08 6.56 25.94
N LYS A 534 -13.82 7.67 25.81
CA LYS A 534 -13.46 8.77 24.91
C LYS A 534 -12.18 9.48 25.34
N GLU A 535 -12.03 9.76 26.64
CA GLU A 535 -10.81 10.34 27.20
C GLU A 535 -9.60 9.43 26.99
N PHE A 536 -9.77 8.13 27.26
CA PHE A 536 -8.75 7.11 27.06
C PHE A 536 -8.23 7.09 25.61
N GLU A 537 -9.14 7.15 24.64
CA GLU A 537 -8.82 7.17 23.21
C GLU A 537 -8.16 8.47 22.79
N ALA A 538 -8.64 9.61 23.29
CA ALA A 538 -8.06 10.92 23.02
C ALA A 538 -6.64 11.09 23.59
N ALA A 539 -6.33 10.43 24.70
CA ALA A 539 -5.01 10.43 25.33
C ALA A 539 -3.96 9.59 24.58
N PHE A 540 -4.32 8.94 23.47
CA PHE A 540 -3.37 8.19 22.65
C PHE A 540 -2.31 9.12 22.04
N VAL A 541 -1.04 8.76 22.20
CA VAL A 541 0.10 9.60 21.80
C VAL A 541 0.19 9.74 20.27
N PHE A 542 -0.29 8.73 19.55
CA PHE A 542 -0.27 8.67 18.08
C PHE A 542 -1.62 9.05 17.47
N GLU A 543 -1.63 9.48 16.22
CA GLU A 543 -2.85 9.74 15.46
C GLU A 543 -3.34 8.44 14.81
N ASP A 544 -4.63 8.15 14.97
CA ASP A 544 -5.24 6.97 14.36
C ASP A 544 -5.19 7.06 12.83
N THR A 545 -4.83 5.96 12.19
CA THR A 545 -5.03 5.81 10.74
C THR A 545 -6.52 5.60 10.44
N ILE A 546 -6.93 5.87 9.20
CA ILE A 546 -8.31 5.63 8.74
C ILE A 546 -8.72 4.17 9.02
N ASP A 547 -7.82 3.22 8.76
CA ASP A 547 -8.09 1.81 8.99
C ASP A 547 -8.10 1.45 10.48
N GLN A 548 -7.29 2.10 11.32
CA GLN A 548 -7.33 1.93 12.78
C GLN A 548 -8.65 2.41 13.39
N ALA A 549 -9.11 3.59 12.97
CA ALA A 549 -10.38 4.14 13.40
C ALA A 549 -11.53 3.21 12.98
N LYS A 550 -11.56 2.79 11.71
CA LYS A 550 -12.54 1.85 11.19
C LYS A 550 -12.54 0.51 11.92
N ALA A 551 -11.37 -0.10 12.13
CA ALA A 551 -11.26 -1.36 12.88
C ALA A 551 -11.74 -1.22 14.33
N THR A 552 -11.46 -0.08 14.97
CA THR A 552 -11.94 0.21 16.33
C THR A 552 -13.47 0.31 16.38
N GLU A 553 -14.08 1.03 15.44
CA GLU A 553 -15.54 1.15 15.36
C GLU A 553 -16.21 -0.19 15.06
N GLU A 554 -15.68 -0.98 14.13
CA GLU A 554 -16.20 -2.31 13.81
C GLU A 554 -16.15 -3.26 15.02
N VAL A 555 -15.04 -3.26 15.77
CA VAL A 555 -14.92 -4.06 17.00
C VAL A 555 -15.93 -3.61 18.04
N LYS A 556 -16.09 -2.30 18.27
CA LYS A 556 -17.07 -1.78 19.24
C LYS A 556 -18.50 -2.13 18.86
N ARG A 557 -18.85 -1.99 17.59
CA ARG A 557 -20.18 -2.34 17.07
C ARG A 557 -20.50 -3.82 17.27
N ASP A 558 -19.53 -4.69 17.05
CA ASP A 558 -19.71 -6.13 17.27
C ASP A 558 -19.85 -6.46 18.77
N MET A 559 -19.06 -5.82 19.63
CA MET A 559 -19.18 -5.97 21.10
C MET A 559 -20.54 -5.48 21.62
N GLU A 560 -21.15 -4.48 20.99
CA GLU A 560 -22.47 -3.98 21.37
C GLU A 560 -23.63 -4.86 20.87
N SER A 561 -23.34 -5.88 20.04
CA SER A 561 -24.33 -6.81 19.51
C SER A 561 -24.74 -7.88 20.53
N GLU A 562 -25.95 -8.43 20.39
CA GLU A 562 -26.39 -9.61 21.14
C GLU A 562 -25.69 -10.90 20.70
N THR A 563 -25.00 -10.91 19.56
CA THR A 563 -24.27 -12.07 19.03
C THR A 563 -22.79 -12.03 19.43
N PRO A 564 -22.20 -13.12 19.94
CA PRO A 564 -20.78 -13.13 20.30
C PRO A 564 -19.87 -12.77 19.12
N MET A 565 -18.97 -11.81 19.32
CA MET A 565 -18.02 -11.37 18.31
C MET A 565 -16.96 -12.46 18.00
N ASP A 566 -16.60 -12.65 16.72
CA ASP A 566 -15.37 -13.35 16.31
C ASP A 566 -14.70 -12.62 15.14
N ARG A 567 -13.89 -11.62 15.49
CA ARG A 567 -13.26 -10.73 14.53
C ARG A 567 -11.77 -11.01 14.37
N LEU A 568 -11.30 -11.00 13.13
CA LEU A 568 -9.89 -11.05 12.78
C LEU A 568 -9.38 -9.66 12.40
N ILE A 569 -8.42 -9.15 13.17
CA ILE A 569 -7.70 -7.91 12.86
C ILE A 569 -6.41 -8.28 12.15
N CYS A 570 -6.33 -7.91 10.88
CA CYS A 570 -5.18 -8.14 10.01
C CYS A 570 -4.48 -6.80 9.72
N GLY A 571 -3.18 -6.75 9.92
CA GLY A 571 -2.38 -5.58 9.55
C GLY A 571 -0.91 -5.84 9.86
N ASP A 572 0.00 -5.08 9.25
CA ASP A 572 1.43 -5.34 9.44
C ASP A 572 1.85 -5.17 10.92
N VAL A 573 3.00 -5.75 11.28
CA VAL A 573 3.58 -5.58 12.63
C VAL A 573 3.70 -4.09 12.93
N GLY A 574 3.22 -3.59 14.07
CA GLY A 574 3.35 -2.16 14.41
C GLY A 574 2.25 -1.25 13.83
N PHE A 575 1.24 -1.77 13.12
CA PHE A 575 0.10 -0.98 12.65
C PHE A 575 -0.95 -0.70 13.74
N GLY A 576 -0.59 -0.76 15.02
CA GLY A 576 -1.52 -0.43 16.10
C GLY A 576 -2.61 -1.47 16.39
N LYS A 577 -2.45 -2.74 15.96
CA LYS A 577 -3.38 -3.83 16.31
C LYS A 577 -3.57 -3.96 17.83
N THR A 578 -2.48 -3.85 18.58
CA THR A 578 -2.50 -3.87 20.04
C THR A 578 -3.33 -2.72 20.62
N GLU A 579 -3.33 -1.53 20.00
CA GLU A 579 -4.15 -0.40 20.47
C GLU A 579 -5.64 -0.70 20.29
N VAL A 580 -6.05 -1.29 19.15
CA VAL A 580 -7.44 -1.73 18.95
C VAL A 580 -7.84 -2.75 20.02
N ALA A 581 -6.95 -3.69 20.34
CA ALA A 581 -7.18 -4.69 21.39
C ALA A 581 -7.26 -4.08 22.81
N ILE A 582 -6.42 -3.09 23.14
CA ILE A 582 -6.47 -2.41 24.44
C ILE A 582 -7.77 -1.61 24.58
N ARG A 583 -8.22 -0.92 23.51
CA ARG A 583 -9.51 -0.19 23.52
C ARG A 583 -10.69 -1.11 23.78
N ALA A 584 -10.71 -2.29 23.13
CA ALA A 584 -11.72 -3.32 23.37
C ALA A 584 -11.63 -3.88 24.80
N ALA A 585 -10.42 -4.13 25.30
CA ALA A 585 -10.21 -4.59 26.67
C ALA A 585 -10.72 -3.59 27.71
N PHE A 586 -10.47 -2.29 27.50
CA PHE A 586 -10.92 -1.24 28.41
C PHE A 586 -12.45 -1.13 28.46
N LYS A 587 -13.13 -1.20 27.29
CA LYS A 587 -14.60 -1.27 27.21
C LYS A 587 -15.17 -2.48 27.95
N ALA A 588 -14.51 -3.63 27.83
CA ALA A 588 -14.94 -4.86 28.52
C ALA A 588 -14.80 -4.74 30.05
N VAL A 589 -13.64 -4.25 30.53
CA VAL A 589 -13.37 -4.06 31.96
C VAL A 589 -14.34 -3.07 32.59
N GLN A 590 -14.65 -1.98 31.88
CA GLN A 590 -15.61 -0.98 32.36
C GLN A 590 -17.02 -1.57 32.57
N SER A 591 -17.35 -2.64 31.85
CA SER A 591 -18.62 -3.37 31.98
C SER A 591 -18.59 -4.44 33.08
N GLY A 592 -17.52 -4.48 33.89
CA GLY A 592 -17.32 -5.46 34.96
C GLY A 592 -16.92 -6.85 34.47
N LYS A 593 -16.51 -6.98 33.20
CA LYS A 593 -16.08 -8.25 32.61
C LYS A 593 -14.57 -8.41 32.67
N GLN A 594 -14.12 -9.65 32.91
CA GLN A 594 -12.70 -9.99 32.83
C GLN A 594 -12.25 -10.17 31.38
N VAL A 595 -11.00 -9.84 31.10
CA VAL A 595 -10.35 -9.96 29.79
C VAL A 595 -9.17 -10.93 29.87
N ALA A 596 -9.09 -11.85 28.91
CA ALA A 596 -7.94 -12.73 28.76
C ALA A 596 -7.18 -12.42 27.47
N VAL A 597 -5.86 -12.18 27.59
CA VAL A 597 -4.97 -11.98 26.44
C VAL A 597 -4.04 -13.18 26.31
N LEU A 598 -4.26 -13.98 25.26
CA LEU A 598 -3.49 -15.18 24.98
C LEU A 598 -2.39 -14.89 23.94
N VAL A 599 -1.15 -15.20 24.31
CA VAL A 599 0.04 -14.96 23.48
C VAL A 599 0.90 -16.22 23.35
N PRO A 600 1.69 -16.39 22.28
CA PRO A 600 2.39 -17.65 22.04
C PRO A 600 3.66 -17.81 22.90
N THR A 601 4.31 -16.71 23.31
CA THR A 601 5.61 -16.75 24.01
C THR A 601 5.59 -15.98 25.32
N THR A 602 6.46 -16.38 26.26
CA THR A 602 6.65 -15.72 27.55
C THR A 602 7.07 -14.25 27.39
N ILE A 603 7.86 -13.96 26.34
CA ILE A 603 8.38 -12.61 26.11
C ILE A 603 7.27 -11.69 25.58
N LEU A 604 6.43 -12.16 24.66
CA LEU A 604 5.24 -11.42 24.25
C LEU A 604 4.29 -11.18 25.43
N ALA A 605 4.16 -12.14 26.35
CA ALA A 605 3.32 -11.96 27.54
C ALA A 605 3.84 -10.80 28.41
N SER A 606 5.16 -10.75 28.62
CA SER A 606 5.79 -9.64 29.35
C SER A 606 5.67 -8.32 28.60
N GLN A 607 5.80 -8.33 27.27
CA GLN A 607 5.67 -7.12 26.46
C GLN A 607 4.25 -6.54 26.56
N HIS A 608 3.24 -7.38 26.33
CA HIS A 608 1.84 -6.96 26.48
C HIS A 608 1.55 -6.51 27.91
N GLU A 609 2.10 -7.17 28.94
CA GLU A 609 1.95 -6.72 30.33
C GLU A 609 2.46 -5.28 30.54
N VAL A 610 3.65 -4.96 30.04
CA VAL A 610 4.22 -3.60 30.13
C VAL A 610 3.36 -2.61 29.37
N THR A 611 3.03 -2.90 28.11
CA THR A 611 2.24 -1.99 27.26
C THR A 611 0.85 -1.73 27.86
N PHE A 612 0.16 -2.77 28.35
CA PHE A 612 -1.16 -2.61 28.98
C PHE A 612 -1.07 -1.82 30.28
N LYS A 613 -0.06 -2.09 31.14
CA LYS A 613 0.13 -1.36 32.41
C LYS A 613 0.48 0.11 32.18
N GLU A 614 1.33 0.42 31.21
CA GLU A 614 1.66 1.81 30.85
C GLU A 614 0.44 2.54 30.29
N ARG A 615 -0.27 1.91 29.36
CA ARG A 615 -1.43 2.51 28.68
C ARG A 615 -2.62 2.75 29.61
N LEU A 616 -2.83 1.86 30.59
CA LEU A 616 -3.94 1.92 31.55
C LEU A 616 -3.54 2.46 32.93
N LYS A 617 -2.34 3.04 33.07
CA LYS A 617 -1.79 3.51 34.35
C LYS A 617 -2.68 4.50 35.10
N ASN A 618 -3.44 5.32 34.38
CA ASN A 618 -4.31 6.36 34.95
C ASN A 618 -5.69 5.82 35.39
N TYR A 619 -5.97 4.53 35.19
CA TYR A 619 -7.27 3.92 35.48
C TYR A 619 -7.13 2.83 36.55
N PRO A 620 -8.17 2.57 37.35
CA PRO A 620 -8.15 1.57 38.42
C PRO A 620 -8.34 0.15 37.86
N VAL A 621 -7.51 -0.26 36.90
CA VAL A 621 -7.56 -1.58 36.24
C VAL A 621 -6.41 -2.45 36.75
N ILE A 622 -6.73 -3.65 37.24
CA ILE A 622 -5.74 -4.60 37.78
C ILE A 622 -5.30 -5.56 36.67
N ILE A 623 -4.01 -5.48 36.32
CA ILE A 623 -3.41 -6.23 35.22
C ILE A 623 -2.31 -7.14 35.76
N GLU A 624 -2.42 -8.44 35.49
CA GLU A 624 -1.43 -9.45 35.87
C GLU A 624 -1.01 -10.31 34.69
N SER A 625 0.13 -10.99 34.83
CA SER A 625 0.61 -11.94 33.81
C SER A 625 0.87 -13.35 34.35
N LEU A 626 0.46 -14.35 33.57
CA LEU A 626 0.75 -15.77 33.78
C LEU A 626 1.77 -16.25 32.77
N SER A 627 3.03 -16.29 33.20
CA SER A 627 4.18 -16.63 32.37
C SER A 627 5.14 -17.52 33.15
N ARG A 628 6.12 -18.12 32.46
CA ARG A 628 7.18 -18.91 33.10
C ARG A 628 8.09 -18.07 34.02
N PHE A 629 8.06 -16.75 33.93
CA PHE A 629 8.84 -15.85 34.80
C PHE A 629 8.27 -15.73 36.21
N LYS A 630 7.01 -16.11 36.43
CA LYS A 630 6.37 -16.08 37.75
C LYS A 630 6.73 -17.33 38.55
N SER A 631 7.04 -17.15 39.82
CA SER A 631 7.27 -18.26 40.74
C SER A 631 5.98 -19.06 40.98
N SER A 632 6.10 -20.31 41.47
CA SER A 632 4.94 -21.14 41.80
C SER A 632 4.02 -20.46 42.83
N LYS A 633 4.60 -19.77 43.82
CA LYS A 633 3.86 -19.04 44.86
C LYS A 633 3.05 -17.87 44.27
N GLU A 634 3.67 -17.07 43.40
CA GLU A 634 2.98 -15.97 42.72
C GLU A 634 1.88 -16.49 41.79
N THR A 635 2.13 -17.62 41.11
CA THR A 635 1.16 -18.23 40.20
C THR A 635 -0.11 -18.67 40.97
N GLU A 636 0.05 -19.34 42.11
CA GLU A 636 -1.08 -19.73 42.96
C GLU A 636 -1.87 -18.53 43.46
N GLU A 637 -1.18 -17.45 43.85
CA GLU A 637 -1.82 -16.21 44.29
C GLU A 637 -2.61 -15.53 43.16
N ILE A 638 -2.04 -15.47 41.95
CA ILE A 638 -2.70 -14.91 40.76
C ILE A 638 -3.95 -15.72 40.42
N LEU A 639 -3.87 -17.06 40.41
CA LEU A 639 -5.02 -17.93 40.11
C LEU A 639 -6.15 -17.74 41.12
N LYS A 640 -5.81 -17.58 42.41
CA LYS A 640 -6.81 -17.29 43.45
C LYS A 640 -7.48 -15.94 43.23
N LYS A 641 -6.71 -14.88 42.97
CA LYS A 641 -7.24 -13.53 42.69
C LYS A 641 -8.10 -13.50 41.42
N LEU A 642 -7.73 -14.28 40.40
CA LEU A 642 -8.47 -14.40 39.14
C LEU A 642 -9.85 -15.03 39.36
N ALA A 643 -9.92 -16.13 40.12
CA ALA A 643 -11.16 -16.81 40.46
C ALA A 643 -12.09 -15.96 41.36
N GLU A 644 -11.51 -15.13 42.24
CA GLU A 644 -12.26 -14.16 43.07
C GLU A 644 -12.78 -12.95 42.27
N GLY A 645 -12.28 -12.74 41.04
CA GLY A 645 -12.59 -11.60 40.18
C GLY A 645 -11.91 -10.29 40.61
N ARG A 646 -10.74 -10.39 41.26
CA ARG A 646 -9.92 -9.21 41.63
C ARG A 646 -8.92 -8.81 40.54
N ILE A 647 -8.81 -9.60 39.47
CA ILE A 647 -7.97 -9.32 38.31
C ILE A 647 -8.90 -9.05 37.15
N ASP A 648 -8.76 -7.88 36.53
CA ASP A 648 -9.59 -7.44 35.41
C ASP A 648 -9.01 -7.95 34.08
N ILE A 649 -7.69 -7.83 33.90
CA ILE A 649 -6.98 -8.27 32.69
C ILE A 649 -5.89 -9.27 33.06
N ILE A 650 -5.94 -10.47 32.47
CA ILE A 650 -4.90 -11.48 32.61
C ILE A 650 -4.22 -11.75 31.27
N ILE A 651 -2.90 -11.61 31.23
CA ILE A 651 -2.09 -11.82 30.02
C ILE A 651 -1.27 -13.08 30.21
N GLY A 652 -1.27 -14.01 29.27
CA GLY A 652 -0.54 -15.24 29.49
C GLY A 652 -0.36 -16.13 28.28
N THR A 653 0.54 -17.09 28.44
CA THR A 653 0.85 -18.09 27.42
C THR A 653 -0.20 -19.21 27.41
N HIS A 654 0.09 -20.33 26.74
CA HIS A 654 -0.69 -21.57 26.83
C HIS A 654 -1.01 -22.03 28.26
N ARG A 655 -0.28 -21.52 29.28
CA ARG A 655 -0.62 -21.72 30.70
C ARG A 655 -2.06 -21.30 31.04
N LEU A 656 -2.61 -20.27 30.40
CA LEU A 656 -4.00 -19.83 30.56
C LEU A 656 -5.03 -20.89 30.15
N LEU A 657 -4.65 -21.84 29.29
CA LEU A 657 -5.53 -22.91 28.79
C LEU A 657 -5.50 -24.17 29.67
N SER A 658 -4.86 -24.08 30.85
CA SER A 658 -4.76 -25.19 31.80
C SER A 658 -6.06 -25.33 32.60
N LYS A 659 -6.39 -26.55 33.04
CA LYS A 659 -7.70 -26.85 33.67
C LYS A 659 -7.91 -26.17 35.03
N ASP A 660 -6.84 -25.74 35.67
CA ASP A 660 -6.81 -25.07 36.97
C ASP A 660 -7.10 -23.56 36.89
N VAL A 661 -7.16 -23.00 35.68
CA VAL A 661 -7.51 -21.59 35.47
C VAL A 661 -9.03 -21.44 35.46
N GLN A 662 -9.56 -20.71 36.43
CA GLN A 662 -10.99 -20.42 36.54
C GLN A 662 -11.21 -18.91 36.53
N PHE A 663 -12.10 -18.46 35.65
CA PHE A 663 -12.56 -17.07 35.56
C PHE A 663 -13.87 -16.92 36.32
N LYS A 664 -14.08 -15.76 36.94
CA LYS A 664 -15.36 -15.41 37.55
C LYS A 664 -16.38 -15.03 36.49
N ASP A 665 -15.99 -14.15 35.57
CA ASP A 665 -16.88 -13.64 34.50
C ASP A 665 -16.04 -13.12 33.31
N LEU A 666 -15.64 -14.04 32.43
CA LEU A 666 -14.85 -13.72 31.23
C LEU A 666 -15.76 -13.16 30.12
N GLY A 667 -15.53 -11.92 29.70
CA GLY A 667 -16.31 -11.27 28.63
C GLY A 667 -15.57 -11.11 27.31
N LEU A 668 -14.24 -11.04 27.31
CA LEU A 668 -13.45 -10.83 26.09
C LEU A 668 -12.19 -11.70 26.08
N LEU A 669 -11.94 -12.36 24.94
CA LEU A 669 -10.74 -13.14 24.65
C LEU A 669 -9.96 -12.51 23.50
N ILE A 670 -8.74 -12.06 23.76
CA ILE A 670 -7.83 -11.51 22.75
C ILE A 670 -6.75 -12.57 22.47
N ILE A 671 -6.54 -12.92 21.20
CA ILE A 671 -5.55 -13.89 20.75
C ILE A 671 -4.58 -13.20 19.80
N ASP A 672 -3.30 -13.14 20.19
CA ASP A 672 -2.25 -12.60 19.34
C ASP A 672 -1.46 -13.74 18.66
N GLU A 673 -1.20 -13.61 17.36
CA GLU A 673 -0.46 -14.57 16.54
C GLU A 673 -0.97 -16.03 16.62
N GLU A 674 -2.29 -16.23 16.39
CA GLU A 674 -2.99 -17.53 16.46
C GLU A 674 -2.27 -18.67 15.69
N HIS A 675 -1.55 -18.32 14.62
CA HIS A 675 -0.85 -19.29 13.77
C HIS A 675 0.23 -20.08 14.51
N ARG A 676 0.82 -19.53 15.59
CA ARG A 676 1.89 -20.16 16.39
C ARG A 676 1.39 -21.19 17.40
N PHE A 677 0.07 -21.28 17.63
CA PHE A 677 -0.48 -22.24 18.58
C PHE A 677 -0.61 -23.65 17.98
N GLY A 678 -0.22 -24.66 18.76
CA GLY A 678 -0.35 -26.07 18.39
C GLY A 678 -1.82 -26.54 18.30
N VAL A 679 -2.04 -27.70 17.68
CA VAL A 679 -3.39 -28.24 17.40
C VAL A 679 -4.22 -28.40 18.68
N ALA A 680 -3.65 -28.96 19.75
CA ALA A 680 -4.35 -29.16 21.03
C ALA A 680 -4.76 -27.83 21.70
N ALA A 681 -3.97 -26.76 21.53
CA ALA A 681 -4.32 -25.43 22.02
C ALA A 681 -5.47 -24.83 21.18
N LYS A 682 -5.45 -25.04 19.86
CA LYS A 682 -6.51 -24.59 18.95
C LYS A 682 -7.86 -25.28 19.23
N GLU A 683 -7.87 -26.56 19.59
CA GLU A 683 -9.09 -27.26 19.99
C GLU A 683 -9.70 -26.70 21.29
N LYS A 684 -8.87 -26.47 22.31
CA LYS A 684 -9.34 -25.82 23.56
C LYS A 684 -9.81 -24.39 23.34
N LEU A 685 -9.11 -23.64 22.49
CA LEU A 685 -9.53 -22.30 22.08
C LEU A 685 -10.91 -22.33 21.43
N ARG A 686 -11.19 -23.28 20.54
CA ARG A 686 -12.51 -23.44 19.92
C ARG A 686 -13.62 -23.68 20.95
N GLN A 687 -13.34 -24.41 22.04
CA GLN A 687 -14.32 -24.64 23.11
C GLN A 687 -14.56 -23.39 23.96
N LEU A 688 -13.52 -22.63 24.28
CA LEU A 688 -13.63 -21.37 25.04
C LEU A 688 -14.33 -20.26 24.24
N LYS A 689 -14.14 -20.27 22.91
CA LYS A 689 -14.65 -19.27 21.96
C LYS A 689 -16.18 -19.24 21.81
N VAL A 690 -16.92 -20.26 22.24
CA VAL A 690 -18.34 -20.41 21.85
C VAL A 690 -19.26 -19.33 22.43
N ASN A 691 -18.97 -18.82 23.63
CA ASN A 691 -19.84 -17.87 24.35
C ASN A 691 -19.18 -16.53 24.69
N VAL A 692 -17.94 -16.31 24.24
CA VAL A 692 -17.11 -15.15 24.64
C VAL A 692 -16.68 -14.42 23.38
N ASP A 693 -16.78 -13.09 23.42
CA ASP A 693 -16.31 -12.22 22.35
C ASP A 693 -14.82 -12.44 22.12
N THR A 694 -14.43 -12.62 20.85
CA THR A 694 -13.08 -13.01 20.49
C THR A 694 -12.49 -12.06 19.46
N ILE A 695 -11.33 -11.49 19.78
CA ILE A 695 -10.48 -10.75 18.84
C ILE A 695 -9.26 -11.61 18.53
N THR A 696 -8.97 -11.82 17.26
CA THR A 696 -7.73 -12.45 16.81
C THR A 696 -6.88 -11.46 16.04
N MET A 697 -5.61 -11.33 16.36
CA MET A 697 -4.67 -10.43 15.69
C MET A 697 -3.60 -11.23 14.94
N THR A 698 -3.24 -10.79 13.73
CA THR A 698 -2.15 -11.40 12.95
C THR A 698 -1.41 -10.36 12.10
N ALA A 699 -0.10 -10.56 11.89
CA ALA A 699 0.70 -9.74 10.96
C ALA A 699 0.48 -10.09 9.50
N THR A 700 0.35 -11.38 9.21
CA THR A 700 0.10 -11.90 7.87
C THR A 700 -1.20 -12.68 7.91
N PRO A 701 -2.22 -12.35 7.09
CA PRO A 701 -3.40 -13.18 6.97
C PRO A 701 -2.96 -14.58 6.52
N ILE A 702 -3.31 -15.61 7.26
CA ILE A 702 -3.10 -16.98 6.77
C ILE A 702 -4.01 -17.12 5.52
N PRO A 703 -3.49 -17.59 4.36
CA PRO A 703 -4.26 -17.89 3.16
C PRO A 703 -5.66 -18.45 3.40
N ARG A 704 -5.73 -19.44 4.30
CA ARG A 704 -6.96 -20.08 4.77
C ARG A 704 -7.92 -19.10 5.44
N THR A 705 -7.45 -18.37 6.45
CA THR A 705 -8.27 -17.45 7.25
C THR A 705 -8.74 -16.24 6.46
N LEU A 706 -7.88 -15.69 5.58
CA LEU A 706 -8.22 -14.60 4.67
C LEU A 706 -9.41 -14.98 3.77
N LYS A 707 -9.38 -16.19 3.21
CA LYS A 707 -10.43 -16.65 2.29
C LYS A 707 -11.77 -16.89 2.99
N PHE A 708 -11.78 -17.40 4.23
CA PHE A 708 -13.02 -17.55 5.00
C PHE A 708 -13.65 -16.22 5.39
N SER A 709 -12.82 -15.22 5.69
CA SER A 709 -13.30 -13.88 5.95
C SER A 709 -13.90 -13.22 4.71
N LEU A 710 -13.28 -13.39 3.55
CA LEU A 710 -13.82 -12.92 2.26
C LEU A 710 -15.15 -13.58 1.87
N LEU A 711 -15.45 -14.78 2.38
CA LEU A 711 -16.70 -15.52 2.14
C LEU A 711 -17.82 -15.21 3.17
N GLY A 712 -17.59 -14.22 4.03
CA GLY A 712 -18.54 -13.78 5.06
C GLY A 712 -18.81 -14.83 6.13
N VAL A 713 -17.85 -15.74 6.38
CA VAL A 713 -17.92 -16.74 7.45
C VAL A 713 -17.21 -16.24 8.72
N ARG A 714 -16.34 -15.24 8.62
CA ARG A 714 -15.63 -14.64 9.75
C ARG A 714 -15.38 -13.16 9.51
N ASP A 715 -15.81 -12.29 10.40
CA ASP A 715 -15.64 -10.85 10.24
C ASP A 715 -14.15 -10.46 10.31
N MET A 716 -13.72 -9.59 9.39
CA MET A 716 -12.31 -9.18 9.27
C MET A 716 -12.17 -7.69 9.07
N SER A 717 -11.27 -7.09 9.83
CA SER A 717 -10.83 -5.71 9.67
C SER A 717 -9.40 -5.71 9.12
N LEU A 718 -9.20 -5.05 7.98
CA LEU A 718 -7.88 -4.89 7.36
C LEU A 718 -7.31 -3.51 7.73
N MET A 719 -6.05 -3.50 8.16
CA MET A 719 -5.28 -2.31 8.46
C MET A 719 -4.11 -2.26 7.47
N GLU A 720 -4.27 -1.47 6.40
CA GLU A 720 -3.28 -1.34 5.32
C GLU A 720 -2.45 -0.07 5.48
N THR A 721 -3.02 0.96 6.11
CA THR A 721 -2.40 2.26 6.26
C THR A 721 -1.39 2.21 7.42
N PRO A 722 -0.08 2.41 7.17
CA PRO A 722 0.91 2.49 8.24
C PRO A 722 0.70 3.70 9.14
N PRO A 723 1.09 3.61 10.42
CA PRO A 723 1.22 4.79 11.27
C PRO A 723 2.28 5.75 10.70
N ARG A 724 2.05 7.06 10.87
CA ARG A 724 2.87 8.13 10.26
C ARG A 724 4.36 8.08 10.62
N ASN A 725 4.73 7.50 11.76
CA ASN A 725 6.11 7.48 12.25
C ASN A 725 6.91 6.25 11.78
N ARG A 726 6.34 5.42 10.91
CA ARG A 726 7.00 4.20 10.44
C ARG A 726 7.52 4.39 9.03
N LEU A 727 8.84 4.29 8.87
CA LEU A 727 9.48 4.30 7.57
C LEU A 727 9.47 2.90 6.93
N PRO A 728 9.34 2.81 5.61
CA PRO A 728 9.47 1.53 4.91
C PRO A 728 10.86 0.94 5.15
N ILE A 729 10.92 -0.38 5.37
CA ILE A 729 12.18 -1.07 5.64
C ILE A 729 12.89 -1.26 4.30
N TYR A 730 14.03 -0.62 4.14
CA TYR A 730 14.84 -0.77 2.95
C TYR A 730 15.34 -2.21 2.87
N THR A 731 14.96 -2.93 1.83
CA THR A 731 15.29 -4.35 1.65
C THR A 731 16.16 -4.51 0.43
N GLU A 732 17.31 -5.15 0.59
CA GLU A 732 18.29 -5.31 -0.47
C GLU A 732 18.79 -6.76 -0.52
N ILE A 733 18.94 -7.29 -1.74
CA ILE A 733 19.55 -8.60 -1.97
C ILE A 733 21.05 -8.40 -2.20
N ILE A 734 21.88 -9.00 -1.35
CA ILE A 734 23.34 -8.86 -1.41
C ILE A 734 24.04 -10.22 -1.43
N TYR A 735 25.28 -10.24 -1.94
CA TYR A 735 26.20 -11.33 -1.68
C TYR A 735 26.91 -11.13 -0.35
N TRP A 736 27.50 -12.20 0.19
CA TRP A 736 28.34 -12.07 1.36
C TRP A 736 29.64 -11.35 1.01
N GLU A 737 29.78 -10.10 1.44
CA GLU A 737 31.01 -9.32 1.37
C GLU A 737 31.35 -8.70 2.72
N ASP A 738 32.55 -8.99 3.23
CA ASP A 738 32.95 -8.63 4.61
C ASP A 738 32.94 -7.11 4.84
N GLU A 739 33.38 -6.31 3.86
CA GLU A 739 33.39 -4.84 3.93
C GLU A 739 31.98 -4.23 3.95
N ILE A 740 31.04 -4.81 3.20
CA ILE A 740 29.64 -4.33 3.16
C ILE A 740 28.99 -4.55 4.52
N ILE A 741 29.09 -5.79 5.01
CA ILE A 741 28.52 -6.17 6.32
C ILE A 741 29.15 -5.31 7.42
N ARG A 742 30.48 -5.07 7.37
CA ARG A 742 31.17 -4.20 8.31
C ARG A 742 30.60 -2.79 8.35
N LYS A 743 30.51 -2.13 7.19
CA LYS A 743 30.04 -0.74 7.09
C LYS A 743 28.60 -0.61 7.57
N ALA A 744 27.73 -1.54 7.17
CA ALA A 744 26.35 -1.53 7.60
C ALA A 744 26.18 -1.75 9.11
N ILE A 745 26.97 -2.64 9.72
CA ILE A 745 27.00 -2.81 11.19
C ILE A 745 27.53 -1.54 11.86
N LEU A 746 28.67 -1.00 11.42
CA LEU A 746 29.26 0.19 12.04
C LEU A 746 28.35 1.43 11.94
N ARG A 747 27.63 1.58 10.82
CA ARG A 747 26.60 2.61 10.66
C ARG A 747 25.49 2.48 11.70
N GLU A 748 25.03 1.26 11.99
CA GLU A 748 24.02 1.02 13.03
C GLU A 748 24.56 1.35 14.43
N LEU A 749 25.78 0.96 14.73
CA LEU A 749 26.40 1.21 16.03
C LEU A 749 26.70 2.69 16.25
N ALA A 750 27.07 3.43 15.20
CA ALA A 750 27.32 4.88 15.27
C ALA A 750 26.08 5.68 15.71
N ARG A 751 24.88 5.17 15.42
CA ARG A 751 23.60 5.76 15.88
C ARG A 751 23.05 5.15 17.17
N ASN A 752 23.89 4.47 17.96
CA ASN A 752 23.51 3.73 19.18
C ASN A 752 22.41 2.67 18.95
N GLY A 753 22.33 2.12 17.73
CA GLY A 753 21.43 1.04 17.37
C GLY A 753 22.02 -0.35 17.62
N GLN A 754 21.18 -1.37 17.45
CA GLN A 754 21.55 -2.78 17.57
C GLN A 754 21.25 -3.53 16.26
N VAL A 755 21.90 -4.68 16.06
CA VAL A 755 21.80 -5.46 14.82
C VAL A 755 21.29 -6.88 15.09
N PHE A 756 20.34 -7.34 14.26
CA PHE A 756 20.02 -8.77 14.16
C PHE A 756 20.84 -9.43 13.06
N PHE A 757 21.46 -10.56 13.38
CA PHE A 757 22.10 -11.42 12.38
C PHE A 757 21.45 -12.80 12.41
N VAL A 758 20.60 -13.09 11.42
CA VAL A 758 19.81 -14.31 11.36
C VAL A 758 20.49 -15.36 10.49
N VAL A 759 20.62 -16.57 11.01
CA VAL A 759 21.10 -17.73 10.27
C VAL A 759 19.99 -18.78 10.08
N ASP A 760 20.04 -19.47 8.95
CA ASP A 760 19.06 -20.49 8.59
C ASP A 760 19.17 -21.77 9.42
N GLN A 761 20.38 -22.11 9.91
CA GLN A 761 20.67 -23.35 10.62
C GLN A 761 21.60 -23.13 11.82
N ILE A 762 21.35 -23.87 12.91
CA ILE A 762 22.14 -23.80 14.15
C ILE A 762 23.61 -24.19 13.92
N SER A 763 23.86 -25.21 13.09
CA SER A 763 25.20 -25.71 12.77
C SER A 763 26.15 -24.68 12.14
N ARG A 764 25.61 -23.54 11.67
CA ARG A 764 26.38 -22.47 11.03
C ARG A 764 26.65 -21.29 11.96
N ILE A 765 26.02 -21.24 13.14
CA ILE A 765 26.19 -20.13 14.10
C ILE A 765 27.66 -19.92 14.42
N ASP A 766 28.40 -20.98 14.76
CA ASP A 766 29.81 -20.86 15.17
C ASP A 766 30.69 -20.28 14.06
N LYS A 767 30.50 -20.73 12.81
CA LYS A 767 31.24 -20.22 11.65
C LYS A 767 30.94 -18.75 11.37
N VAL A 768 29.67 -18.36 11.48
CA VAL A 768 29.25 -16.97 11.28
C VAL A 768 29.76 -16.10 12.43
N TYR A 769 29.74 -16.60 13.66
CA TYR A 769 30.26 -15.92 14.85
C TYR A 769 31.75 -15.59 14.68
N GLU A 770 32.58 -16.59 14.35
CA GLU A 770 34.01 -16.39 14.12
C GLU A 770 34.28 -15.34 13.03
N ARG A 771 33.46 -15.34 11.96
CA ARG A 771 33.59 -14.38 10.87
C ARG A 771 33.18 -12.97 11.30
N LEU A 772 32.08 -12.82 12.04
CA LEU A 772 31.64 -11.53 12.57
C LEU A 772 32.67 -10.92 13.53
N VAL A 773 33.27 -11.73 14.42
CA VAL A 773 34.35 -11.27 15.31
C VAL A 773 35.55 -10.73 14.53
N ARG A 774 35.87 -11.30 13.37
CA ARG A 774 36.94 -10.76 12.49
C ARG A 774 36.56 -9.45 11.82
N ILE A 775 35.30 -9.32 11.40
CA ILE A 775 34.80 -8.14 10.67
C ILE A 775 34.62 -6.94 11.62
N VAL A 776 34.10 -7.18 12.83
CA VAL A 776 33.77 -6.16 13.84
C VAL A 776 34.32 -6.55 15.24
N PRO A 777 35.65 -6.45 15.45
CA PRO A 777 36.30 -6.97 16.67
C PRO A 777 35.93 -6.22 17.96
N ASN A 778 35.44 -4.98 17.85
CA ASN A 778 35.12 -4.14 19.01
C ASN A 778 33.64 -4.26 19.47
N SER A 779 32.83 -5.08 18.79
CA SER A 779 31.40 -5.20 19.04
C SER A 779 31.07 -6.38 19.95
N LYS A 780 30.07 -6.22 20.84
CA LYS A 780 29.59 -7.29 21.72
C LYS A 780 28.54 -8.13 21.01
N ILE A 781 28.83 -9.40 20.78
CA ILE A 781 27.95 -10.34 20.08
C ILE A 781 27.30 -11.31 21.08
N GLY A 782 25.98 -11.29 21.16
CA GLY A 782 25.17 -12.29 21.88
C GLY A 782 24.67 -13.39 20.94
N VAL A 783 24.57 -14.63 21.42
CA VAL A 783 24.11 -15.78 20.63
C VAL A 783 22.81 -16.34 21.20
N ALA A 784 21.79 -16.50 20.36
CA ALA A 784 20.48 -17.01 20.74
C ALA A 784 19.97 -18.08 19.76
N HIS A 785 19.73 -19.31 20.21
CA HIS A 785 19.19 -20.38 19.36
C HIS A 785 18.23 -21.34 20.10
N GLY A 786 17.44 -22.11 19.35
CA GLY A 786 16.24 -22.78 19.88
C GLY A 786 16.52 -24.04 20.68
N GLN A 787 17.76 -24.52 20.64
CA GLN A 787 18.25 -25.65 21.43
C GLN A 787 18.82 -25.23 22.79
N MET A 788 18.93 -23.91 23.04
CA MET A 788 19.34 -23.41 24.36
C MET A 788 18.27 -23.74 25.40
N LYS A 789 18.69 -23.88 26.66
CA LYS A 789 17.73 -23.98 27.76
C LYS A 789 16.91 -22.69 27.82
N SER A 790 15.60 -22.79 28.08
CA SER A 790 14.71 -21.62 28.08
C SER A 790 15.22 -20.49 28.98
N SER A 791 15.78 -20.81 30.16
CA SER A 791 16.36 -19.83 31.09
C SER A 791 17.58 -19.09 30.53
N GLU A 792 18.41 -19.76 29.71
CA GLU A 792 19.60 -19.16 29.10
C GLU A 792 19.20 -18.25 27.94
N LEU A 793 18.28 -18.72 27.08
CA LEU A 793 17.72 -17.93 25.98
C LEU A 793 17.04 -16.67 26.49
N GLU A 794 16.21 -16.78 27.53
CA GLU A 794 15.52 -15.66 28.16
C GLU A 794 16.52 -14.62 28.72
N LYS A 795 17.61 -15.08 29.35
CA LYS A 795 18.66 -14.20 29.86
C LYS A 795 19.38 -13.44 28.74
N VAL A 796 19.79 -14.14 27.67
CA VAL A 796 20.46 -13.49 26.53
C VAL A 796 19.54 -12.47 25.86
N MET A 797 18.26 -12.81 25.69
CA MET A 797 17.27 -11.88 25.12
C MET A 797 17.06 -10.66 26.00
N SER A 798 16.95 -10.84 27.32
CA SER A 798 16.85 -9.73 28.27
C SER A 798 18.09 -8.83 28.25
N ASP A 799 19.29 -9.42 28.22
CA ASP A 799 20.56 -8.70 28.13
C ASP A 799 20.67 -7.92 26.81
N PHE A 800 20.18 -8.48 25.70
CA PHE A 800 20.12 -7.77 24.42
C PHE A 800 19.13 -6.60 24.46
N ILE A 801 17.92 -6.77 25.02
CA ILE A 801 16.94 -5.68 25.18
C ILE A 801 17.49 -4.53 26.04
N LEU A 802 18.26 -4.86 27.08
CA LEU A 802 18.93 -3.87 27.95
C LEU A 802 20.14 -3.19 27.30
N GLY A 803 20.51 -3.53 26.07
CA GLY A 803 21.63 -2.93 25.35
C GLY A 803 23.01 -3.44 25.78
N LYS A 804 23.10 -4.63 26.41
CA LYS A 804 24.41 -5.20 26.80
C LYS A 804 25.17 -5.83 25.62
N TYR A 805 24.45 -6.22 24.58
CA TYR A 805 24.99 -6.76 23.34
C TYR A 805 24.62 -5.85 22.17
N ASP A 806 25.57 -5.62 21.28
CA ASP A 806 25.41 -4.77 20.09
C ASP A 806 24.77 -5.55 18.93
N ILE A 807 25.15 -6.83 18.81
CA ILE A 807 24.70 -7.74 17.75
C ILE A 807 24.10 -8.99 18.38
N LEU A 808 22.90 -9.37 17.95
CA LEU A 808 22.30 -10.65 18.29
C LEU A 808 22.41 -11.61 17.10
N LEU A 809 23.31 -12.59 17.22
CA LEU A 809 23.42 -13.71 16.29
C LEU A 809 22.39 -14.78 16.66
N THR A 810 21.39 -14.99 15.81
CA THR A 810 20.21 -15.78 16.13
C THR A 810 19.72 -16.64 14.98
N THR A 811 18.85 -17.61 15.28
CA THR A 811 18.04 -18.30 14.26
C THR A 811 16.65 -17.65 14.12
N LYS A 812 15.69 -18.36 13.50
CA LYS A 812 14.27 -18.00 13.33
C LYS A 812 13.51 -17.66 14.64
N ILE A 813 14.12 -17.71 15.82
CA ILE A 813 13.43 -17.45 17.10
C ILE A 813 12.89 -16.02 17.20
N ILE A 814 13.58 -15.05 16.61
CA ILE A 814 13.14 -13.65 16.62
C ILE A 814 11.86 -13.42 15.80
N GLU A 815 11.43 -14.41 15.03
CA GLU A 815 10.12 -14.46 14.37
C GLU A 815 8.96 -14.41 15.39
N SER A 816 9.20 -14.75 16.66
CA SER A 816 8.15 -14.95 17.69
C SER A 816 7.69 -13.70 18.46
N GLY A 817 7.77 -12.51 17.87
CA GLY A 817 7.04 -11.33 18.38
C GLY A 817 7.87 -10.23 19.03
N LEU A 818 9.18 -10.41 19.19
CA LEU A 818 10.04 -9.53 19.99
C LEU A 818 10.11 -8.11 19.44
N ASP A 819 9.59 -7.14 20.19
CA ASP A 819 9.80 -5.71 19.94
C ASP A 819 11.07 -5.21 20.59
N ILE A 820 12.04 -4.80 19.75
CA ILE A 820 13.30 -4.23 20.22
C ILE A 820 13.48 -2.90 19.50
N PRO A 821 13.08 -1.77 20.12
CA PRO A 821 13.05 -0.46 19.47
C PRO A 821 14.41 0.00 18.91
N ARG A 822 15.51 -0.42 19.55
CA ARG A 822 16.88 -0.05 19.15
C ARG A 822 17.41 -0.86 17.96
N THR A 823 16.72 -1.93 17.55
CA THR A 823 17.20 -2.80 16.48
C THR A 823 16.64 -2.37 15.14
N ASN A 824 17.46 -1.68 14.35
CA ASN A 824 17.03 -1.12 13.06
C ASN A 824 17.73 -1.74 11.84
N THR A 825 18.69 -2.64 12.04
CA THR A 825 19.32 -3.39 10.93
C THR A 825 19.21 -4.90 11.15
N ILE A 826 18.80 -5.62 10.12
CA ILE A 826 18.75 -7.09 10.08
C ILE A 826 19.52 -7.64 8.88
N PHE A 827 20.34 -8.66 9.13
CA PHE A 827 20.95 -9.49 8.09
C PHE A 827 20.32 -10.88 8.12
N ILE A 828 19.93 -11.40 6.96
CA ILE A 828 19.38 -12.75 6.82
C ILE A 828 20.33 -13.56 5.95
N HIS A 829 21.12 -14.43 6.59
CA HIS A 829 22.06 -15.31 5.91
C HIS A 829 21.35 -16.48 5.24
N ASN A 830 21.67 -16.73 3.97
CA ASN A 830 21.00 -17.71 3.11
C ASN A 830 19.49 -17.48 3.02
N ALA A 831 19.10 -16.27 2.64
CA ALA A 831 17.69 -15.87 2.54
C ALA A 831 16.85 -16.79 1.62
N GLN A 832 17.47 -17.47 0.65
CA GLN A 832 16.83 -18.45 -0.23
C GLN A 832 16.24 -19.67 0.50
N ASN A 833 16.64 -19.94 1.74
CA ASN A 833 16.14 -21.07 2.53
C ASN A 833 14.90 -20.73 3.39
N PHE A 834 14.44 -19.47 3.39
CA PHE A 834 13.31 -19.02 4.19
C PHE A 834 12.05 -18.85 3.35
N GLY A 835 10.87 -19.18 3.88
CA GLY A 835 9.59 -18.91 3.24
C GLY A 835 9.29 -17.40 3.12
N LEU A 836 8.36 -16.99 2.24
CA LEU A 836 8.08 -15.57 2.00
C LEU A 836 7.49 -14.92 3.25
N ALA A 837 6.52 -15.58 3.86
CA ALA A 837 5.94 -15.17 5.14
C ALA A 837 6.99 -15.10 6.27
N GLU A 838 7.95 -16.03 6.31
CA GLU A 838 9.02 -16.02 7.32
C GLU A 838 9.94 -14.82 7.12
N LEU A 839 10.41 -14.58 5.88
CA LEU A 839 11.25 -13.44 5.54
C LEU A 839 10.55 -12.11 5.83
N TYR A 840 9.26 -12.03 5.52
CA TYR A 840 8.45 -10.85 5.81
C TYR A 840 8.29 -10.60 7.31
N GLN A 841 8.04 -11.65 8.09
CA GLN A 841 7.95 -11.54 9.55
C GLN A 841 9.29 -11.13 10.16
N LEU A 842 10.41 -11.71 9.69
CA LEU A 842 11.77 -11.35 10.13
C LEU A 842 12.10 -9.91 9.76
N ARG A 843 11.82 -9.49 8.51
CA ARG A 843 11.95 -8.10 8.05
C ARG A 843 11.19 -7.16 8.97
N GLY A 844 9.93 -7.46 9.26
CA GLY A 844 9.07 -6.65 10.14
C GLY A 844 9.50 -6.59 11.61
N ARG A 845 10.59 -7.27 12.02
CA ARG A 845 11.16 -7.15 13.37
C ARG A 845 12.01 -5.91 13.57
N VAL A 846 12.52 -5.30 12.49
CA VAL A 846 13.26 -4.03 12.53
C VAL A 846 12.40 -2.86 12.03
N GLY A 847 12.80 -1.61 12.30
CA GLY A 847 12.09 -0.42 11.80
C GLY A 847 10.79 -0.15 12.54
N ARG A 848 10.89 -0.11 13.87
CA ARG A 848 9.76 0.18 14.77
C ARG A 848 9.79 1.61 15.31
N THR A 849 10.89 2.31 15.08
CA THR A 849 11.09 3.74 15.36
C THR A 849 10.97 4.56 14.07
N ASN A 850 11.01 5.88 14.20
CA ASN A 850 11.15 6.84 13.09
C ASN A 850 12.54 6.80 12.41
N ILE A 851 13.45 5.96 12.89
CA ILE A 851 14.77 5.75 12.30
C ILE A 851 14.66 4.76 11.14
N GLN A 852 15.25 5.10 9.99
CA GLN A 852 15.28 4.23 8.82
C GLN A 852 15.91 2.87 9.16
N ALA A 853 15.19 1.79 8.81
CA ALA A 853 15.65 0.43 8.99
C ALA A 853 16.11 -0.23 7.70
N TYR A 854 17.00 -1.21 7.85
CA TYR A 854 17.66 -1.93 6.75
C TYR A 854 17.52 -3.43 6.92
N CYS A 855 17.20 -4.11 5.83
CA CYS A 855 17.07 -5.56 5.73
C CYS A 855 17.95 -6.07 4.59
N TYR A 856 19.03 -6.77 4.94
CA TYR A 856 19.97 -7.33 3.97
C TYR A 856 19.73 -8.83 3.80
N LEU A 857 19.29 -9.23 2.61
CA LEU A 857 19.05 -10.63 2.23
C LEU A 857 20.32 -11.19 1.59
N ILE A 858 21.09 -11.94 2.37
CA ILE A 858 22.36 -12.50 1.89
C ILE A 858 22.10 -13.80 1.15
N ILE A 859 22.47 -13.85 -0.13
CA ILE A 859 22.26 -15.00 -1.03
C ILE A 859 23.58 -15.58 -1.56
N PRO A 860 23.58 -16.86 -1.98
CA PRO A 860 24.64 -17.42 -2.81
C PRO A 860 24.57 -16.85 -4.24
N PRO A 861 25.59 -17.11 -5.09
CA PRO A 861 25.55 -16.75 -6.51
C PRO A 861 24.26 -17.21 -7.21
N LEU A 862 23.75 -16.38 -8.14
CA LEU A 862 22.44 -16.58 -8.80
C LEU A 862 22.27 -17.95 -9.47
N GLU A 863 23.36 -18.53 -9.98
CA GLU A 863 23.38 -19.86 -10.62
C GLU A 863 22.92 -20.99 -9.68
N ALA A 864 23.10 -20.81 -8.37
CA ALA A 864 22.71 -21.78 -7.35
C ALA A 864 21.25 -21.64 -6.89
N LEU A 865 20.52 -20.60 -7.36
CA LEU A 865 19.15 -20.32 -6.94
C LEU A 865 18.12 -20.99 -7.86
N THR A 866 17.04 -21.48 -7.25
CA THR A 866 15.87 -21.90 -8.01
C THR A 866 15.07 -20.67 -8.48
N LYS A 867 14.39 -20.76 -9.63
CA LYS A 867 13.50 -19.69 -10.13
C LYS A 867 12.44 -19.29 -9.10
N LYS A 868 11.93 -20.25 -8.32
CA LYS A 868 10.98 -20.01 -7.21
C LYS A 868 11.59 -19.18 -6.08
N ALA A 869 12.83 -19.50 -5.66
CA ALA A 869 13.52 -18.73 -4.63
C ALA A 869 13.81 -17.30 -5.09
N LEU A 870 14.24 -17.13 -6.36
CA LEU A 870 14.50 -15.82 -6.94
C LEU A 870 13.23 -14.96 -7.02
N ARG A 871 12.14 -15.49 -7.59
CA ARG A 871 10.84 -14.78 -7.65
C ARG A 871 10.34 -14.37 -6.28
N ARG A 872 10.54 -15.21 -5.27
CA ARG A 872 10.15 -14.93 -3.89
C ARG A 872 10.97 -13.80 -3.26
N LEU A 873 12.28 -13.80 -3.47
CA LEU A 873 13.17 -12.75 -2.98
C LEU A 873 12.88 -11.41 -3.69
N GLN A 874 12.68 -11.45 -5.01
CA GLN A 874 12.27 -10.30 -5.81
C GLN A 874 10.91 -9.76 -5.36
N ALA A 875 9.93 -10.61 -5.07
CA ALA A 875 8.66 -10.16 -4.52
C ALA A 875 8.84 -9.41 -3.19
N LEU A 876 9.76 -9.84 -2.31
CA LEU A 876 10.02 -9.15 -1.05
C LEU A 876 10.75 -7.80 -1.23
N GLU A 877 11.58 -7.69 -2.26
CA GLU A 877 12.29 -6.47 -2.67
C GLU A 877 11.37 -5.47 -3.40
N GLU A 878 10.45 -5.94 -4.25
CA GLU A 878 9.47 -5.11 -4.96
C GLU A 878 8.38 -4.58 -4.02
N TYR A 879 7.94 -5.38 -3.04
CA TYR A 879 6.93 -5.01 -2.05
C TYR A 879 7.59 -4.54 -0.73
N THR A 880 8.38 -3.47 -0.82
CA THR A 880 8.99 -2.78 0.34
C THR A 880 8.04 -1.85 1.08
N ASP A 881 6.98 -1.39 0.42
CA ASP A 881 6.03 -0.46 1.01
C ASP A 881 5.26 -1.09 2.17
N LEU A 882 5.03 -0.30 3.21
CA LEU A 882 4.22 -0.67 4.35
C LEU A 882 2.76 -0.86 3.91
N GLY A 883 2.08 -1.91 4.38
CA GLY A 883 0.71 -2.26 3.95
C GLY A 883 0.66 -3.30 2.82
N SER A 884 1.82 -3.73 2.32
CA SER A 884 1.94 -4.76 1.29
C SER A 884 1.69 -6.20 1.79
N GLY A 885 1.50 -6.40 3.11
CA GLY A 885 1.37 -7.73 3.71
C GLY A 885 0.25 -8.59 3.10
N LEU A 886 -0.86 -7.98 2.67
CA LEU A 886 -1.94 -8.68 1.96
C LEU A 886 -1.54 -9.10 0.54
N LYS A 887 -0.96 -8.19 -0.24
CA LYS A 887 -0.45 -8.46 -1.61
C LYS A 887 0.61 -9.56 -1.57
N LEU A 888 1.48 -9.52 -0.56
CA LEU A 888 2.50 -10.52 -0.34
C LEU A 888 1.91 -11.87 0.09
N ALA A 889 0.87 -11.89 0.93
CA ALA A 889 0.18 -13.12 1.31
C ALA A 889 -0.55 -13.76 0.13
N LEU A 890 -1.16 -12.95 -0.75
CA LEU A 890 -1.76 -13.43 -2.00
C LEU A 890 -0.69 -14.00 -2.94
N ARG A 891 0.45 -13.31 -3.11
CA ARG A 891 1.58 -13.83 -3.90
C ARG A 891 2.21 -15.08 -3.27
N ASP A 892 2.32 -15.18 -1.95
CA ASP A 892 2.80 -16.40 -1.27
C ASP A 892 1.86 -17.59 -1.52
N LEU A 893 0.55 -17.33 -1.52
CA LEU A 893 -0.49 -18.32 -1.86
C LEU A 893 -0.36 -18.78 -3.32
N GLU A 894 -0.13 -17.86 -4.25
CA GLU A 894 0.14 -18.17 -5.65
C GLU A 894 1.45 -18.94 -5.86
N ILE A 895 2.53 -18.53 -5.19
CA ILE A 895 3.89 -19.09 -5.34
C ILE A 895 3.99 -20.47 -4.68
N ARG A 896 3.30 -20.71 -3.56
CA ARG A 896 3.29 -22.01 -2.89
C ARG A 896 2.31 -22.99 -3.53
N GLY A 897 1.30 -22.49 -4.25
CA GLY A 897 0.11 -23.26 -4.61
C GLY A 897 -0.81 -23.41 -3.40
N ALA A 898 -2.12 -23.58 -3.64
CA ALA A 898 -3.16 -23.65 -2.61
C ALA A 898 -3.17 -24.94 -1.77
N GLY A 899 -2.02 -25.62 -1.68
CA GLY A 899 -1.84 -26.79 -0.85
C GLY A 899 -2.12 -26.49 0.63
N ASP A 900 -2.95 -27.34 1.22
CA ASP A 900 -3.28 -27.42 2.65
C ASP A 900 -4.25 -26.36 3.24
N ILE A 901 -5.21 -25.86 2.43
CA ILE A 901 -6.24 -24.93 2.92
C ILE A 901 -7.17 -25.58 3.97
N PHE A 902 -7.51 -26.87 3.90
CA PHE A 902 -8.48 -27.48 4.82
C PHE A 902 -7.89 -28.47 5.82
N GLY A 903 -6.65 -28.96 5.61
CA GLY A 903 -6.02 -30.03 6.38
C GLY A 903 -6.58 -31.40 6.01
N TYR A 904 -5.67 -32.31 5.63
CA TYR A 904 -5.86 -33.66 5.06
C TYR A 904 -6.09 -33.72 3.53
N GLU A 905 -5.05 -34.12 2.80
CA GLU A 905 -5.08 -34.72 1.44
C GLU A 905 -5.92 -33.97 0.36
N GLN A 906 -5.60 -32.70 0.06
CA GLN A 906 -6.31 -31.94 -0.99
C GLN A 906 -5.44 -31.31 -2.09
N SER A 907 -4.11 -31.36 -2.01
CA SER A 907 -3.21 -30.82 -3.06
C SER A 907 -3.47 -31.47 -4.43
N GLY A 908 -3.93 -32.73 -4.46
CA GLY A 908 -4.32 -33.42 -5.69
C GLY A 908 -5.44 -32.74 -6.49
N PHE A 909 -6.44 -32.13 -5.84
CA PHE A 909 -7.58 -31.55 -6.57
C PHE A 909 -7.21 -30.27 -7.31
N ILE A 910 -6.40 -29.40 -6.70
CA ILE A 910 -5.96 -28.16 -7.35
C ILE A 910 -5.11 -28.49 -8.58
N ASN A 911 -4.26 -29.50 -8.47
CA ASN A 911 -3.46 -30.01 -9.58
C ASN A 911 -4.30 -30.68 -10.67
N GLU A 912 -5.54 -31.09 -10.38
CA GLU A 912 -6.43 -31.76 -11.35
C GLU A 912 -7.42 -30.84 -12.07
N ILE A 913 -7.85 -29.72 -11.45
CA ILE A 913 -8.87 -28.82 -12.02
C ILE A 913 -8.42 -27.36 -12.16
N GLY A 914 -7.28 -27.00 -11.58
CA GLY A 914 -6.77 -25.63 -11.55
C GLY A 914 -7.31 -24.82 -10.37
N PHE A 915 -6.49 -23.88 -9.89
CA PHE A 915 -6.80 -23.10 -8.68
C PHE A 915 -8.06 -22.24 -8.79
N GLU A 916 -8.25 -21.50 -9.88
CA GLU A 916 -9.41 -20.61 -10.08
C GLU A 916 -10.72 -21.40 -10.12
N MET A 917 -10.75 -22.50 -10.86
CA MET A 917 -11.92 -23.38 -10.94
C MET A 917 -12.25 -24.01 -9.59
N TYR A 918 -11.23 -24.40 -8.82
CA TYR A 918 -11.42 -24.87 -7.45
C TYR A 918 -12.09 -23.81 -6.56
N GLN A 919 -11.72 -22.52 -6.71
CA GLN A 919 -12.39 -21.44 -5.97
C GLN A 919 -13.87 -21.31 -6.34
N LYS A 920 -14.17 -21.31 -7.65
CA LYS A 920 -15.54 -21.20 -8.14
C LYS A 920 -16.44 -22.32 -7.60
N ILE A 921 -15.94 -23.56 -7.57
CA ILE A 921 -16.69 -24.71 -7.03
C ILE A 921 -16.91 -24.56 -5.52
N LEU A 922 -15.92 -24.05 -4.78
CA LEU A 922 -16.04 -23.79 -3.34
C LEU A 922 -17.11 -22.73 -3.04
N ASP A 923 -17.14 -21.64 -3.81
CA ASP A 923 -18.12 -20.57 -3.65
C ASP A 923 -19.53 -21.06 -3.94
N GLU A 924 -19.71 -21.81 -5.03
CA GLU A 924 -20.98 -22.47 -5.35
C GLU A 924 -21.43 -23.42 -4.22
N ALA A 925 -20.52 -24.24 -3.69
CA ALA A 925 -20.82 -25.18 -2.60
C ALA A 925 -21.27 -24.46 -1.32
N ILE A 926 -20.61 -23.36 -0.94
CA ILE A 926 -20.95 -22.59 0.26
C ILE A 926 -22.28 -21.84 0.09
N ARG A 927 -22.52 -21.21 -1.06
CA ARG A 927 -23.81 -20.54 -1.36
C ARG A 927 -24.97 -21.53 -1.30
N GLU A 928 -24.78 -22.72 -1.86
CA GLU A 928 -25.80 -23.77 -1.81
C GLU A 928 -26.09 -24.21 -0.38
N LEU A 929 -25.05 -24.40 0.46
CA LEU A 929 -25.23 -24.73 1.88
C LEU A 929 -25.96 -23.61 2.66
N LYS A 930 -25.61 -22.34 2.42
CA LYS A 930 -26.29 -21.18 3.07
C LYS A 930 -27.77 -21.11 2.70
N THR A 931 -28.13 -21.40 1.44
CA THR A 931 -29.51 -21.26 0.94
C THR A 931 -30.39 -22.49 1.17
N THR A 932 -29.80 -23.67 1.35
CA THR A 932 -30.53 -24.94 1.57
C THR A 932 -30.57 -25.30 3.06
N GLU A 933 -29.47 -25.83 3.60
CA GLU A 933 -29.40 -26.40 4.94
C GLU A 933 -29.37 -25.35 6.06
N PHE A 934 -28.83 -24.16 5.79
CA PHE A 934 -28.65 -23.09 6.80
C PHE A 934 -29.52 -21.84 6.53
N LYS A 935 -30.61 -21.98 5.76
CA LYS A 935 -31.48 -20.87 5.33
C LYS A 935 -32.00 -20.03 6.50
N GLU A 936 -32.32 -20.67 7.63
CA GLU A 936 -32.80 -20.00 8.85
C GLU A 936 -31.76 -19.06 9.47
N PHE A 937 -30.46 -19.31 9.24
CA PHE A 937 -29.35 -18.56 9.86
C PHE A 937 -28.78 -17.45 8.98
N PHE A 938 -29.16 -17.42 7.69
CA PHE A 938 -28.73 -16.43 6.71
C PHE A 938 -29.93 -15.87 5.92
N PRO A 939 -30.84 -15.11 6.56
CA PRO A 939 -32.03 -14.56 5.90
C PRO A 939 -31.70 -13.56 4.78
N GLU A 940 -30.54 -12.88 4.84
CA GLU A 940 -30.07 -11.98 3.80
C GLU A 940 -29.71 -12.71 2.49
N ALA A 941 -29.15 -13.93 2.58
CA ALA A 941 -28.84 -14.76 1.41
C ALA A 941 -30.11 -15.26 0.69
N GLY A 942 -31.27 -15.24 1.37
CA GLY A 942 -32.56 -15.55 0.78
C GLY A 942 -33.15 -14.42 -0.07
N LYS A 943 -32.74 -13.16 0.17
CA LYS A 943 -33.19 -11.99 -0.61
C LYS A 943 -32.51 -11.89 -1.98
N GLU A 944 -31.30 -12.44 -2.13
CA GLU A 944 -30.60 -12.48 -3.43
C GLU A 944 -31.33 -13.33 -4.48
N ARG A 945 -32.21 -14.27 -4.08
CA ARG A 945 -32.92 -15.19 -4.99
C ARG A 945 -34.04 -14.58 -5.82
N SER A 946 -34.53 -13.36 -5.54
CA SER A 946 -35.81 -12.91 -6.13
C SER A 946 -35.75 -12.57 -7.63
N LEU A 947 -34.56 -12.41 -8.23
CA LEU A 947 -34.41 -12.02 -9.65
C LEU A 947 -33.45 -12.94 -10.47
N GLU A 948 -32.78 -13.91 -9.85
CA GLU A 948 -31.73 -14.73 -10.51
C GLU A 948 -32.25 -15.59 -11.67
N PHE A 949 -33.52 -16.00 -11.68
CA PHE A 949 -34.08 -16.82 -12.77
C PHE A 949 -34.17 -16.07 -14.12
N LEU A 950 -34.05 -14.74 -14.10
CA LEU A 950 -34.03 -13.87 -15.28
C LEU A 950 -32.61 -13.53 -15.74
N GLU A 951 -31.59 -13.70 -14.89
CA GLU A 951 -30.20 -13.42 -15.25
C GLU A 951 -29.62 -14.55 -16.09
N ASN A 952 -29.34 -14.28 -17.37
CA ASN A 952 -28.67 -15.21 -18.27
C ASN A 952 -27.35 -14.67 -18.81
N ASN A 953 -26.26 -15.04 -18.13
CA ASN A 953 -24.89 -14.72 -18.55
C ASN A 953 -24.42 -15.55 -19.78
N GLU A 954 -25.20 -16.56 -20.21
CA GLU A 954 -24.90 -17.43 -21.36
C GLU A 954 -25.69 -17.07 -22.64
N LEU A 955 -26.20 -15.83 -22.74
CA LEU A 955 -26.95 -15.35 -23.89
C LEU A 955 -26.16 -15.52 -25.21
N GLN A 956 -26.75 -16.20 -26.19
CA GLN A 956 -26.17 -16.35 -27.53
C GLN A 956 -26.70 -15.27 -28.47
N ILE A 957 -25.81 -14.53 -29.15
CA ILE A 957 -26.20 -13.53 -30.16
C ILE A 957 -25.59 -13.92 -31.51
N GLU A 958 -26.45 -14.10 -32.52
CA GLU A 958 -26.05 -14.35 -33.91
C GLU A 958 -26.48 -13.17 -34.79
N VAL A 959 -25.53 -12.58 -35.52
CA VAL A 959 -25.76 -11.46 -36.45
C VAL A 959 -25.22 -11.77 -37.84
N ASP A 960 -25.74 -11.10 -38.85
CA ASP A 960 -25.38 -11.24 -40.27
C ASP A 960 -24.35 -10.21 -40.78
N PHE A 961 -23.76 -9.40 -39.91
CA PHE A 961 -22.67 -8.46 -40.23
C PHE A 961 -21.37 -8.77 -39.46
N ASP A 962 -20.25 -8.29 -39.99
CA ASP A 962 -18.93 -8.47 -39.38
C ASP A 962 -18.77 -7.61 -38.10
N ALA A 963 -18.37 -8.25 -36.99
CA ALA A 963 -18.16 -7.60 -35.71
C ALA A 963 -16.92 -8.17 -35.00
N PHE A 964 -15.79 -7.46 -35.10
CA PHE A 964 -14.51 -7.84 -34.53
C PHE A 964 -13.60 -6.61 -34.38
N ILE A 965 -12.49 -6.76 -33.65
CA ILE A 965 -11.41 -5.77 -33.56
C ILE A 965 -10.38 -6.04 -34.66
N PRO A 966 -10.24 -5.16 -35.68
CA PRO A 966 -9.31 -5.38 -36.78
C PRO A 966 -7.84 -5.40 -36.34
N GLU A 967 -7.02 -6.23 -37.00
CA GLU A 967 -5.56 -6.31 -36.79
C GLU A 967 -4.83 -5.01 -37.15
N THR A 968 -5.40 -4.26 -38.10
CA THR A 968 -4.92 -2.94 -38.49
C THR A 968 -5.13 -1.89 -37.40
N TYR A 969 -6.07 -2.11 -36.47
CA TYR A 969 -6.39 -1.20 -35.38
C TYR A 969 -5.64 -1.57 -34.08
N ILE A 970 -5.65 -2.85 -33.71
CA ILE A 970 -4.86 -3.38 -32.59
C ILE A 970 -4.03 -4.56 -33.12
N GLN A 971 -2.72 -4.34 -33.28
CA GLN A 971 -1.80 -5.33 -33.85
C GLN A 971 -1.55 -6.49 -32.88
N THR A 972 -1.40 -6.20 -31.59
CA THR A 972 -1.03 -7.19 -30.58
C THR A 972 -2.22 -8.06 -30.18
N GLU A 973 -2.10 -9.38 -30.33
CA GLU A 973 -3.16 -10.36 -29.99
C GLU A 973 -3.57 -10.32 -28.51
N SER A 974 -2.62 -10.15 -27.59
CA SER A 974 -2.89 -10.06 -26.15
C SER A 974 -3.73 -8.84 -25.78
N GLU A 975 -3.52 -7.71 -26.46
CA GLU A 975 -4.29 -6.48 -26.24
C GLU A 975 -5.69 -6.58 -26.83
N ARG A 976 -5.83 -7.16 -28.03
CA ARG A 976 -7.16 -7.50 -28.58
C ARG A 976 -7.92 -8.38 -27.60
N PHE A 977 -7.28 -9.41 -27.05
CA PHE A 977 -7.86 -10.30 -26.07
C PHE A 977 -8.31 -9.57 -24.79
N ARG A 978 -7.53 -8.62 -24.28
CA ARG A 978 -7.92 -7.76 -23.15
C ARG A 978 -9.22 -7.01 -23.45
N TYR A 979 -9.28 -6.30 -24.58
CA TYR A 979 -10.46 -5.51 -24.93
C TYR A 979 -11.69 -6.37 -25.18
N TYR A 980 -11.54 -7.55 -25.77
CA TYR A 980 -12.65 -8.51 -25.85
C TYR A 980 -13.15 -8.93 -24.46
N LYS A 981 -12.26 -9.15 -23.49
CA LYS A 981 -12.62 -9.47 -22.10
C LYS A 981 -13.32 -8.29 -21.41
N GLU A 982 -12.83 -7.06 -21.60
CA GLU A 982 -13.45 -5.85 -21.05
C GLU A 982 -14.85 -5.60 -21.64
N LEU A 983 -14.98 -5.62 -22.97
CA LEU A 983 -16.27 -5.56 -23.67
C LEU A 983 -17.23 -6.63 -23.13
N TYR A 984 -16.71 -7.82 -22.81
CA TYR A 984 -17.54 -8.86 -22.23
C TYR A 984 -18.01 -8.54 -20.80
N ASN A 985 -17.19 -7.90 -19.97
CA ASN A 985 -17.54 -7.61 -18.57
C ASN A 985 -18.47 -6.39 -18.40
N ILE A 986 -18.64 -5.58 -19.44
CA ILE A 986 -19.55 -4.43 -19.42
C ILE A 986 -20.98 -4.88 -19.07
N ARG A 987 -21.52 -4.32 -17.99
CA ARG A 987 -22.90 -4.53 -17.54
C ARG A 987 -23.78 -3.30 -17.69
N TYR A 988 -23.19 -2.11 -17.84
CA TYR A 988 -23.95 -0.86 -17.92
C TYR A 988 -23.70 -0.12 -19.23
N PRO A 989 -24.71 0.54 -19.82
CA PRO A 989 -24.53 1.29 -21.07
C PRO A 989 -23.50 2.43 -20.99
N GLN A 990 -23.30 3.01 -19.81
CA GLN A 990 -22.32 4.09 -19.59
C GLN A 990 -20.88 3.60 -19.77
N GLU A 991 -20.59 2.35 -19.39
CA GLU A 991 -19.27 1.74 -19.52
C GLU A 991 -18.88 1.54 -20.99
N ILE A 992 -19.85 1.33 -21.89
CA ILE A 992 -19.60 1.30 -23.34
C ILE A 992 -19.03 2.63 -23.81
N ALA A 993 -19.63 3.75 -23.40
CA ALA A 993 -19.15 5.07 -23.80
C ALA A 993 -17.74 5.35 -23.27
N ASN A 994 -17.47 4.94 -22.03
CA ASN A 994 -16.14 5.07 -21.42
C ASN A 994 -15.09 4.24 -22.19
N LEU A 995 -15.38 2.98 -22.51
CA LEU A 995 -14.46 2.12 -23.24
C LEU A 995 -14.26 2.60 -24.68
N ARG A 996 -15.32 3.09 -25.34
CA ARG A 996 -15.25 3.69 -26.67
C ARG A 996 -14.32 4.91 -26.69
N ASN A 997 -14.46 5.80 -25.71
CA ASN A 997 -13.58 6.96 -25.57
C ASN A 997 -12.13 6.55 -25.27
N GLU A 998 -11.93 5.52 -24.45
CA GLU A 998 -10.60 4.97 -24.17
C GLU A 998 -9.93 4.38 -25.41
N MET A 999 -10.63 3.51 -26.16
CA MET A 999 -10.08 2.91 -27.37
C MET A 999 -9.77 3.98 -28.42
N ARG A 1000 -10.65 4.99 -28.56
CA ARG A 1000 -10.40 6.14 -29.43
C ARG A 1000 -9.14 6.91 -29.02
N ASP A 1001 -8.96 7.15 -27.73
CA ASP A 1001 -7.81 7.87 -27.21
C ASP A 1001 -6.48 7.10 -27.36
N LYS A 1002 -6.53 5.75 -27.30
CA LYS A 1002 -5.35 4.87 -27.37
C LYS A 1002 -4.94 4.44 -28.77
N PHE A 1003 -5.88 4.24 -29.68
CA PHE A 1003 -5.62 3.66 -31.01
C PHE A 1003 -6.13 4.53 -32.16
N GLY A 1004 -6.76 5.68 -31.89
CA GLY A 1004 -7.31 6.57 -32.91
C GLY A 1004 -8.73 6.18 -33.33
N GLU A 1005 -9.15 6.58 -34.53
CA GLU A 1005 -10.54 6.43 -34.99
C GLU A 1005 -11.03 4.97 -35.04
N ILE A 1006 -12.29 4.76 -34.62
CA ILE A 1006 -12.88 3.44 -34.43
C ILE A 1006 -13.35 2.86 -35.76
N PRO A 1007 -12.89 1.65 -36.16
CA PRO A 1007 -13.36 0.98 -37.38
C PRO A 1007 -14.83 0.55 -37.31
N GLN A 1008 -15.46 0.36 -38.47
CA GLN A 1008 -16.87 -0.01 -38.58
C GLN A 1008 -17.18 -1.39 -37.95
N GLU A 1009 -16.23 -2.32 -38.01
CA GLU A 1009 -16.31 -3.65 -37.43
C GLU A 1009 -16.35 -3.60 -35.90
N LEU A 1010 -15.62 -2.65 -35.29
CA LEU A 1010 -15.62 -2.42 -33.85
C LEU A 1010 -16.89 -1.68 -33.39
N GLU A 1011 -17.41 -0.75 -34.20
CA GLU A 1011 -18.74 -0.16 -33.96
C GLU A 1011 -19.85 -1.22 -33.93
N ASN A 1012 -19.79 -2.18 -34.86
CA ASN A 1012 -20.72 -3.30 -34.88
C ASN A 1012 -20.61 -4.16 -33.60
N LEU A 1013 -19.39 -4.35 -33.07
CA LEU A 1013 -19.17 -5.07 -31.82
C LEU A 1013 -19.78 -4.33 -30.60
N PHE A 1014 -19.64 -3.01 -30.52
CA PHE A 1014 -20.30 -2.21 -29.47
C PHE A 1014 -21.83 -2.33 -29.52
N LYS A 1015 -22.42 -2.39 -30.73
CA LYS A 1015 -23.87 -2.62 -30.89
C LYS A 1015 -24.30 -3.97 -30.36
N ILE A 1016 -23.51 -5.03 -30.58
CA ILE A 1016 -23.77 -6.38 -30.02
C ILE A 1016 -23.71 -6.35 -28.49
N VAL A 1017 -22.70 -5.68 -27.91
CA VAL A 1017 -22.57 -5.54 -26.45
C VAL A 1017 -23.77 -4.79 -25.86
N SER A 1018 -24.25 -3.74 -26.53
CA SER A 1018 -25.47 -3.01 -26.15
C SER A 1018 -26.72 -3.89 -26.16
N LEU A 1019 -26.89 -4.72 -27.20
CA LEU A 1019 -27.98 -5.70 -27.28
C LEU A 1019 -27.91 -6.70 -26.12
N ARG A 1020 -26.71 -7.20 -25.83
CA ARG A 1020 -26.48 -8.16 -24.75
C ARG A 1020 -26.87 -7.59 -23.40
N ILE A 1021 -26.39 -6.40 -23.03
CA ILE A 1021 -26.71 -5.75 -21.74
C ILE A 1021 -28.22 -5.65 -21.54
N LYS A 1022 -28.96 -5.30 -22.59
CA LYS A 1022 -30.42 -5.17 -22.56
C LYS A 1022 -31.15 -6.51 -22.42
N ALA A 1023 -30.49 -7.63 -22.73
CA ALA A 1023 -31.03 -8.97 -22.70
C ALA A 1023 -30.55 -9.81 -21.50
N LEU A 1024 -29.57 -9.36 -20.71
CA LEU A 1024 -29.01 -10.13 -19.60
C LEU A 1024 -30.04 -10.47 -18.52
N ASN A 1025 -30.98 -9.56 -18.24
CA ASN A 1025 -31.95 -9.67 -17.12
C ASN A 1025 -33.37 -10.02 -17.59
N THR A 1026 -33.50 -10.67 -18.75
CA THR A 1026 -34.81 -10.94 -19.38
C THR A 1026 -35.10 -12.44 -19.54
N GLY A 1027 -34.17 -13.30 -19.13
CA GLY A 1027 -34.23 -14.76 -19.30
C GLY A 1027 -34.03 -15.25 -20.75
N ILE A 1028 -33.76 -14.37 -21.72
CA ILE A 1028 -33.54 -14.76 -23.12
C ILE A 1028 -32.33 -15.68 -23.25
N GLN A 1029 -32.44 -16.78 -23.99
CA GLN A 1029 -31.32 -17.71 -24.24
C GLN A 1029 -30.56 -17.39 -25.52
N LYS A 1030 -31.27 -16.98 -26.57
CA LYS A 1030 -30.66 -16.77 -27.88
C LYS A 1030 -31.36 -15.66 -28.65
N ILE A 1031 -30.59 -14.80 -29.31
CA ILE A 1031 -31.06 -13.76 -30.22
C ILE A 1031 -30.39 -13.98 -31.57
N ILE A 1032 -31.19 -14.10 -32.62
CA ILE A 1032 -30.73 -14.24 -34.00
C ILE A 1032 -31.28 -13.06 -34.80
N TYR A 1033 -30.41 -12.28 -35.40
CA TYR A 1033 -30.76 -11.23 -36.36
C TYR A 1033 -30.14 -11.56 -37.72
N ARG A 1034 -30.97 -11.95 -38.69
CA ARG A 1034 -30.53 -12.27 -40.06
C ARG A 1034 -31.54 -11.79 -41.08
N PHE A 1035 -31.09 -11.19 -42.17
CA PHE A 1035 -31.94 -10.77 -43.30
C PHE A 1035 -33.15 -9.92 -42.85
N LYS A 1036 -32.95 -8.99 -41.90
CA LYS A 1036 -34.01 -8.15 -41.30
C LYS A 1036 -35.09 -8.94 -40.53
N LEU A 1037 -34.77 -10.15 -40.06
CA LEU A 1037 -35.63 -10.96 -39.21
C LEU A 1037 -34.96 -11.13 -37.84
N LEU A 1038 -35.64 -10.69 -36.79
CA LEU A 1038 -35.26 -10.92 -35.39
C LEU A 1038 -35.97 -12.17 -34.88
N THR A 1039 -35.21 -13.11 -34.32
CA THR A 1039 -35.72 -14.28 -33.60
C THR A 1039 -35.14 -14.29 -32.18
N ILE A 1040 -36.00 -14.36 -31.18
CA ILE A 1040 -35.65 -14.44 -29.76
C ILE A 1040 -36.10 -15.81 -29.25
N GLU A 1041 -35.19 -16.60 -28.69
CA GLU A 1041 -35.49 -17.90 -28.07
C GLU A 1041 -35.41 -17.78 -26.54
N PHE A 1042 -36.45 -18.30 -25.87
CA PHE A 1042 -36.60 -18.31 -24.42
C PHE A 1042 -36.15 -19.66 -23.81
N PRO A 1043 -36.08 -19.76 -22.46
CA PRO A 1043 -35.67 -20.99 -21.77
C PRO A 1043 -36.54 -22.21 -22.09
N ASP A 1044 -36.00 -23.40 -21.83
CA ASP A 1044 -36.72 -24.67 -21.97
C ASP A 1044 -37.83 -24.79 -20.90
N ASP A 1045 -38.89 -25.54 -21.19
CA ASP A 1045 -40.06 -25.81 -20.32
C ASP A 1045 -39.68 -26.32 -18.92
N SER A 1046 -38.44 -26.77 -18.71
CA SER A 1046 -37.85 -27.09 -17.40
C SER A 1046 -37.78 -25.91 -16.41
N ASN A 1047 -37.79 -24.67 -16.88
CA ASN A 1047 -37.78 -23.47 -16.03
C ASN A 1047 -39.21 -23.01 -15.72
N THR A 1048 -39.85 -23.71 -14.78
CA THR A 1048 -41.25 -23.51 -14.40
C THR A 1048 -41.54 -22.10 -13.88
N GLU A 1049 -40.64 -21.50 -13.09
CA GLU A 1049 -40.79 -20.12 -12.60
C GLU A 1049 -40.84 -19.07 -13.71
N PHE A 1050 -40.09 -19.28 -14.81
CA PHE A 1050 -40.10 -18.36 -15.96
C PHE A 1050 -41.44 -18.43 -16.70
N TYR A 1051 -41.93 -19.63 -17.01
CA TYR A 1051 -43.19 -19.78 -17.76
C TYR A 1051 -44.43 -19.39 -16.94
N ASP A 1052 -44.43 -19.61 -15.62
CA ASP A 1052 -45.57 -19.26 -14.77
C ASP A 1052 -45.76 -17.74 -14.63
N LYS A 1053 -44.66 -16.96 -14.61
CA LYS A 1053 -44.70 -15.52 -14.38
C LYS A 1053 -44.58 -14.68 -15.65
N ILE A 1054 -43.78 -15.11 -16.63
CA ILE A 1054 -43.34 -14.24 -17.74
C ILE A 1054 -44.07 -14.56 -19.06
N LEU A 1055 -44.64 -15.75 -19.22
CA LEU A 1055 -45.37 -16.12 -20.43
C LEU A 1055 -46.56 -15.19 -20.76
N PRO A 1056 -47.39 -14.74 -19.78
CA PRO A 1056 -48.45 -13.77 -20.04
C PRO A 1056 -47.91 -12.45 -20.60
N VAL A 1057 -46.84 -11.94 -20.00
CA VAL A 1057 -46.15 -10.70 -20.39
C VAL A 1057 -45.62 -10.78 -21.82
N ILE A 1058 -44.97 -11.89 -22.19
CA ILE A 1058 -44.46 -12.11 -23.55
C ILE A 1058 -45.61 -12.17 -24.56
N THR A 1059 -46.74 -12.77 -24.18
CA THR A 1059 -47.92 -12.90 -25.04
C THR A 1059 -48.55 -11.54 -25.31
N ASP A 1060 -48.76 -10.73 -24.27
CA ASP A 1060 -49.29 -9.36 -24.39
C ASP A 1060 -48.33 -8.45 -25.17
N PHE A 1061 -47.03 -8.57 -24.92
CA PHE A 1061 -46.01 -7.85 -25.67
C PHE A 1061 -46.03 -8.23 -27.16
N SER A 1062 -46.24 -9.50 -27.51
CA SER A 1062 -46.31 -9.93 -28.91
C SER A 1062 -47.49 -9.32 -29.68
N ILE A 1063 -48.58 -8.99 -29.00
CA ILE A 1063 -49.77 -8.34 -29.57
C ILE A 1063 -49.51 -6.85 -29.81
N SER A 1064 -48.64 -6.22 -29.02
CA SER A 1064 -48.32 -4.80 -29.13
C SER A 1064 -47.40 -4.43 -30.31
N PHE A 1065 -46.82 -5.42 -31.01
CA PHE A 1065 -45.90 -5.20 -32.13
C PHE A 1065 -46.40 -5.75 -33.46
N ASP A 1066 -46.36 -4.90 -34.49
CA ASP A 1066 -46.80 -5.26 -35.84
C ASP A 1066 -45.85 -6.31 -36.47
N GLY A 1067 -46.41 -7.44 -36.90
CA GLY A 1067 -45.65 -8.52 -37.54
C GLY A 1067 -44.91 -9.51 -36.62
N ALA A 1068 -45.12 -9.45 -35.30
CA ALA A 1068 -44.56 -10.41 -34.36
C ALA A 1068 -45.33 -11.75 -34.35
N LYS A 1069 -44.61 -12.88 -34.30
CA LYS A 1069 -45.18 -14.24 -34.22
C LYS A 1069 -44.51 -15.02 -33.12
N LEU A 1070 -45.31 -15.60 -32.22
CA LEU A 1070 -44.87 -16.61 -31.27
C LEU A 1070 -44.93 -17.99 -31.93
N LEU A 1071 -43.80 -18.70 -31.91
CA LEU A 1071 -43.65 -20.04 -32.46
C LEU A 1071 -43.06 -20.95 -31.39
N GLN A 1072 -43.56 -22.17 -31.28
CA GLN A 1072 -42.96 -23.20 -30.44
C GLN A 1072 -42.04 -24.08 -31.30
N LYS A 1073 -40.75 -24.15 -30.97
CA LYS A 1073 -39.77 -25.04 -31.60
C LYS A 1073 -39.30 -26.06 -30.56
N LYS A 1074 -39.75 -27.32 -30.68
CA LYS A 1074 -39.50 -28.38 -29.69
C LYS A 1074 -39.97 -27.93 -28.30
N ASN A 1075 -39.11 -27.95 -27.28
CA ASN A 1075 -39.42 -27.53 -25.91
C ASN A 1075 -39.08 -26.05 -25.63
N ARG A 1076 -39.02 -25.20 -26.66
CA ARG A 1076 -38.65 -23.78 -26.50
C ARG A 1076 -39.62 -22.86 -27.21
N LEU A 1077 -39.96 -21.76 -26.55
CA LEU A 1077 -40.73 -20.66 -27.11
C LEU A 1077 -39.83 -19.70 -27.90
N CYS A 1078 -40.27 -19.28 -29.08
CA CYS A 1078 -39.55 -18.34 -29.93
C CYS A 1078 -40.45 -17.17 -30.35
N LEU A 1079 -39.96 -15.93 -30.23
CA LEU A 1079 -40.60 -14.73 -30.77
C LEU A 1079 -39.89 -14.30 -32.05
N GLN A 1080 -40.62 -14.19 -33.16
CA GLN A 1080 -40.08 -13.73 -34.44
C GLN A 1080 -40.73 -12.43 -34.89
N SER A 1081 -39.95 -11.45 -35.34
CA SER A 1081 -40.46 -10.20 -35.91
C SER A 1081 -39.57 -9.71 -37.07
N LYS A 1082 -40.17 -9.06 -38.07
CA LYS A 1082 -39.43 -8.39 -39.15
C LYS A 1082 -39.01 -7.00 -38.69
N VAL A 1083 -37.73 -6.70 -38.80
CA VAL A 1083 -37.13 -5.47 -38.26
C VAL A 1083 -36.16 -4.87 -39.27
N ASP A 1084 -36.41 -3.62 -39.69
CA ASP A 1084 -35.66 -2.98 -40.79
C ASP A 1084 -34.20 -2.66 -40.48
N SER A 1085 -33.87 -2.48 -39.18
CA SER A 1085 -32.54 -2.11 -38.71
C SER A 1085 -32.20 -2.81 -37.40
N PHE A 1086 -30.89 -3.01 -37.16
CA PHE A 1086 -30.41 -3.59 -35.92
C PHE A 1086 -30.73 -2.72 -34.69
N ASP A 1087 -30.73 -1.39 -34.83
CA ASP A 1087 -31.06 -0.48 -33.74
C ASP A 1087 -32.51 -0.65 -33.27
N LYS A 1088 -33.45 -0.88 -34.19
CA LYS A 1088 -34.84 -1.25 -33.86
C LYS A 1088 -34.91 -2.60 -33.14
N ALA A 1089 -34.04 -3.56 -33.49
CA ALA A 1089 -34.01 -4.86 -32.80
C ALA A 1089 -33.53 -4.70 -31.34
N VAL A 1090 -32.52 -3.84 -31.12
CA VAL A 1090 -32.05 -3.45 -29.78
C VAL A 1090 -33.14 -2.73 -28.97
N GLU A 1091 -33.95 -1.90 -29.62
CA GLU A 1091 -35.09 -1.23 -28.99
C GLU A 1091 -36.19 -2.22 -28.57
N ILE A 1092 -36.55 -3.17 -29.43
CA ILE A 1092 -37.56 -4.19 -29.14
C ILE A 1092 -37.16 -5.04 -27.94
N VAL A 1093 -35.91 -5.51 -27.90
CA VAL A 1093 -35.38 -6.31 -26.77
C VAL A 1093 -35.36 -5.50 -25.48
N TRP A 1094 -35.04 -4.20 -25.54
CA TRP A 1094 -35.09 -3.32 -24.38
C TRP A 1094 -36.51 -3.09 -23.86
N ARG A 1095 -37.49 -2.87 -24.75
CA ARG A 1095 -38.89 -2.71 -24.37
C ARG A 1095 -39.41 -3.98 -23.71
N LEU A 1096 -39.10 -5.16 -24.28
CA LEU A 1096 -39.44 -6.46 -23.70
C LEU A 1096 -38.85 -6.60 -22.30
N GLY A 1097 -37.56 -6.27 -22.12
CA GLY A 1097 -36.91 -6.34 -20.82
C GLY A 1097 -37.53 -5.41 -19.78
N LYS A 1098 -37.93 -4.19 -20.18
CA LYS A 1098 -38.65 -3.27 -19.29
C LYS A 1098 -40.01 -3.80 -18.86
N THR A 1099 -40.77 -4.37 -19.79
CA THR A 1099 -42.09 -4.94 -19.47
C THR A 1099 -41.97 -6.14 -18.52
N ILE A 1100 -40.93 -6.96 -18.70
CA ILE A 1100 -40.61 -8.07 -17.80
C ILE A 1100 -40.23 -7.55 -16.41
N GLN A 1101 -39.39 -6.53 -16.33
CA GLN A 1101 -38.98 -5.95 -15.03
C GLN A 1101 -40.16 -5.31 -14.29
N SER A 1102 -41.03 -4.58 -14.97
CA SER A 1102 -42.19 -3.91 -14.33
C SER A 1102 -43.25 -4.86 -13.79
N GLU A 1103 -43.31 -6.10 -14.28
CA GLU A 1103 -44.24 -7.12 -13.76
C GLU A 1103 -43.65 -7.90 -12.57
N VAL A 1104 -42.32 -7.89 -12.44
CA VAL A 1104 -41.58 -8.64 -11.43
C VAL A 1104 -41.29 -7.79 -10.18
N GLU A 1105 -41.15 -6.47 -10.36
CA GLU A 1105 -41.17 -5.45 -9.29
C GLU A 1105 -42.57 -5.23 -8.73
#